data_AF-A0A448PHF4-F1
#
_entry.id   AF-A0A448PHF4-F1
#
_cell.length_a   1.000
_cell.length_b   1.000
_cell.length_c   1.000
_cell.angle_alpha   90.00
_cell.angle_beta   90.00
_cell.angle_gamma   90.00
#
_symmetry.space_group_name_H-M   'P 1'
#
loop_
_entity.id
_entity.type
_entity.pdbx_description
1 polymer ?
#
loop_
_entity_poly.entity_id
_entity_poly.type
_entity_poly.pdbx_seq_one_letter_code
_entity_poly.pdbx_strand_id
1 'polypeptide(L)'
;MLNQSVKDLEVLVVVERESAGEQVAVRLAARDRRVRVLRCDPDQDPGSDLDAALRRARGRLATIIDGGDALLAGAYQSMTRSLDLSGSDVVVARSRPLTSPAASRIRAAAPKAPRRGQRLAQVPEVVEDLVSGAVMAPPRLWALSKAGGATGSVRASLAVRALAVLVSGRRIDLLDQEVYTWRAGSAAVGASLEAAPEALLEEVGALAQMTVRAPAAVHRSLVVGRLGRDLVRLAARSRQEHPDFGGRLRSAARTVLPAAEDPLWESIELLDRVALWLLTRDEPARAEELEELLGRRAEDLVSVPLTLEKGALLPDPCLVRQIKVPGRLTEIRDVDLRLNVSTDTARWVGPRTLEVNGCAWVPGVDPSLTDLPVIEAVDEAGRGLARTEVERCEAPRADLEAGDPWRSYLASGITVRLTVRPDRTTWFRVVTRVAGRTVSAWMPQPAGSSRRRPGPPESGRCLVASGERGLLEVSPAETGNRGSAVPPQEQVAVVVTGALLSADATLVLTGTVAGAPEDLDIVLACSSARRTTPAALAPGNRWSVRLDLADPDVELGTYALLWRTGTGGALHRPLEGTCLAGHEVDGPATEVPVAPEPAGSRVVPGRGVVGGVTGRPARRARIITRRDGSVALAVIPPLTLQERSTRGRWVLVEREAPDLRPGVFLESFGGRRGGDNPAAICEDLAAHGVTVPLWWSVVDGTVPVPAGAVPVVVGSPEWTEALRGSRVIVTNDHLPQWFSKREGQRLLQTWHGTPVKRLLHDAAPGAVSLRYRRLMSRQVPQWDLLLAQNQEAGQRLKRALGYSGEVRVGEYPRNVRMLGGADLRRRVRRELGIGEERRTVLWAPTWREDLRHADVRGGRHGQLSSIWADAPALADRLDTVILMRSHHMNRTRPGKGMIDVSRYPSVEELMVAADVLVSDYSSIFFDFALTGKPAVIYAPDLEHYRDVERGLYDDWPRRSGRPVALEQERLASHLSRILGGADAATARKAPPEVDPSPILDNLAWIREWITRFLD
;
A
#
# COMPACT_ATOMS: atom_id res chain seq x y z
N MET A 1 -17.65 9.22 21.49
CA MET A 1 -18.25 10.46 22.03
C MET A 1 -18.75 10.31 23.46
N LEU A 2 -19.67 9.38 23.77
CA LEU A 2 -20.38 9.33 25.07
C LEU A 2 -19.48 9.07 26.29
N ASN A 3 -18.28 8.52 26.06
CA ASN A 3 -17.25 8.24 27.07
C ASN A 3 -16.34 9.43 27.41
N GLN A 4 -16.61 10.64 26.89
CA GLN A 4 -15.84 11.83 27.25
C GLN A 4 -16.00 12.19 28.74
N SER A 5 -14.98 12.87 29.28
CA SER A 5 -14.95 13.32 30.68
C SER A 5 -16.01 14.38 30.96
N VAL A 6 -16.28 15.25 29.98
CA VAL A 6 -17.38 16.23 30.04
C VAL A 6 -18.71 15.49 29.91
N LYS A 7 -19.56 15.60 30.93
CA LYS A 7 -20.88 14.94 30.96
C LYS A 7 -22.02 15.83 30.45
N ASP A 8 -21.85 17.14 30.58
CA ASP A 8 -22.78 18.15 30.05
C ASP A 8 -22.56 18.33 28.54
N LEU A 9 -23.09 17.38 27.77
CA LEU A 9 -23.08 17.42 26.31
C LEU A 9 -24.38 16.82 25.77
N GLU A 10 -24.79 17.29 24.60
CA GLU A 10 -25.78 16.62 23.76
C GLU A 10 -25.12 16.10 22.48
N VAL A 11 -25.70 15.06 21.87
CA VAL A 11 -25.28 14.50 20.60
C VAL A 11 -26.47 14.50 19.65
N LEU A 12 -26.41 15.36 18.63
CA LEU A 12 -27.38 15.37 17.54
C LEU A 12 -26.87 14.47 16.42
N VAL A 13 -27.54 13.34 16.19
CA VAL A 13 -27.17 12.40 15.12
C VAL A 13 -28.08 12.68 13.93
N VAL A 14 -27.48 13.20 12.86
CA VAL A 14 -28.13 13.46 11.58
C VAL A 14 -27.99 12.19 10.73
N VAL A 15 -29.11 11.56 10.38
CA VAL A 15 -29.14 10.26 9.69
C VAL A 15 -30.17 10.26 8.57
N GLU A 16 -29.82 9.60 7.47
CA GLU A 16 -30.76 9.26 6.41
C GLU A 16 -31.84 8.31 6.93
N ARG A 17 -33.09 8.57 6.54
CA ARG A 17 -34.23 7.70 6.87
C ARG A 17 -34.01 6.28 6.37
N GLU A 18 -34.44 5.31 7.17
CA GLU A 18 -34.41 3.88 6.89
C GLU A 18 -32.99 3.29 6.74
N SER A 19 -31.96 4.07 7.05
CA SER A 19 -30.57 3.60 7.03
C SER A 19 -30.23 2.71 8.22
N ALA A 20 -29.22 1.84 8.07
CA ALA A 20 -28.64 1.10 9.20
C ALA A 20 -28.11 2.04 10.29
N GLY A 21 -27.65 3.24 9.91
CA GLY A 21 -27.24 4.31 10.82
C GLY A 21 -28.38 4.80 11.70
N GLU A 22 -29.58 4.97 11.14
CA GLU A 22 -30.77 5.34 11.90
C GLU A 22 -31.08 4.30 12.98
N GLN A 23 -31.09 3.01 12.64
CA GLN A 23 -31.38 1.94 13.60
C GLN A 23 -30.40 1.95 14.78
N VAL A 24 -29.11 2.20 14.52
CA VAL A 24 -28.09 2.33 15.56
C VAL A 24 -28.34 3.58 16.40
N ALA A 25 -28.60 4.72 15.77
CA ALA A 25 -28.82 6.00 16.45
C ALA A 25 -30.06 5.98 17.35
N VAL A 26 -31.18 5.38 16.89
CA VAL A 26 -32.42 5.22 17.66
C VAL A 26 -32.20 4.32 18.87
N ARG A 27 -31.49 3.18 18.70
CA ARG A 27 -31.14 2.29 19.83
C ARG A 27 -30.26 3.00 20.86
N LEU A 28 -29.34 3.86 20.42
CA LEU A 28 -28.50 4.67 21.31
C LEU A 28 -29.31 5.74 22.04
N ALA A 29 -30.20 6.45 21.34
CA ALA A 29 -31.09 7.45 21.93
C ALA A 29 -32.05 6.87 22.99
N ALA A 30 -32.48 5.62 22.82
CA ALA A 30 -33.27 4.92 23.84
C ALA A 30 -32.45 4.61 25.12
N ARG A 31 -31.12 4.52 25.02
CA ARG A 31 -30.22 4.14 26.14
C ARG A 31 -29.52 5.34 26.79
N ASP A 32 -29.31 6.43 26.05
CA ASP A 32 -28.61 7.62 26.53
C ASP A 32 -29.39 8.88 26.15
N ARG A 33 -29.93 9.57 27.17
CA ARG A 33 -30.77 10.78 27.00
C ARG A 33 -30.05 11.95 26.34
N ARG A 34 -28.71 11.91 26.26
CA ARG A 34 -27.91 12.94 25.57
C ARG A 34 -28.02 12.82 24.06
N VAL A 35 -28.44 11.67 23.52
CA VAL A 35 -28.50 11.41 22.08
C VAL A 35 -29.89 11.76 21.55
N ARG A 36 -29.94 12.59 20.50
CA ARG A 36 -31.17 12.94 19.78
C ARG A 36 -30.97 12.67 18.30
N VAL A 37 -31.92 11.99 17.69
CA VAL A 37 -31.86 11.61 16.27
C VAL A 37 -32.64 12.62 15.44
N LEU A 38 -32.02 13.13 14.37
CA LEU A 38 -32.64 13.96 13.36
C LEU A 38 -32.65 13.18 12.05
N ARG A 39 -33.85 12.95 11.53
CA ARG A 39 -34.08 12.20 10.29
C ARG A 39 -34.10 13.14 9.11
N CYS A 40 -33.29 12.82 8.11
CA CYS A 40 -33.14 13.60 6.90
C CYS A 40 -33.87 12.95 5.75
N ASP A 41 -34.36 13.78 4.84
CA ASP A 41 -35.00 13.33 3.61
C ASP A 41 -33.89 13.11 2.56
N PRO A 42 -33.74 11.91 1.97
CA PRO A 42 -32.67 11.63 1.01
C PRO A 42 -32.67 12.57 -0.21
N ASP A 43 -33.80 13.20 -0.53
CA ASP A 43 -33.92 14.15 -1.66
C ASP A 43 -33.53 15.60 -1.31
N GLN A 44 -33.15 15.90 -0.05
CA GLN A 44 -32.70 17.23 0.38
C GLN A 44 -31.16 17.37 0.39
N ASP A 45 -30.67 18.60 0.17
CA ASP A 45 -29.24 18.93 0.26
C ASP A 45 -28.70 18.63 1.68
N PRO A 46 -27.66 17.79 1.85
CA PRO A 46 -27.05 17.47 3.15
C PRO A 46 -26.63 18.71 3.97
N GLY A 47 -26.33 19.83 3.30
CA GLY A 47 -26.04 21.10 3.96
C GLY A 47 -27.24 21.69 4.71
N SER A 48 -28.46 21.49 4.19
CA SER A 48 -29.72 21.94 4.78
C SER A 48 -30.01 21.20 6.09
N ASP A 49 -29.72 19.90 6.13
CA ASP A 49 -29.91 19.04 7.29
C ASP A 49 -29.00 19.41 8.45
N LEU A 50 -27.72 19.68 8.16
CA LEU A 50 -26.77 20.15 9.16
C LEU A 50 -27.18 21.52 9.72
N ASP A 51 -27.64 22.45 8.88
CA ASP A 51 -28.15 23.74 9.35
C ASP A 51 -29.43 23.58 10.20
N ALA A 52 -30.29 22.61 9.86
CA ALA A 52 -31.46 22.26 10.66
C ALA A 52 -31.09 21.62 12.00
N ALA A 53 -29.99 20.87 12.07
CA ALA A 53 -29.42 20.34 13.30
C ALA A 53 -28.81 21.44 14.17
N LEU A 54 -28.02 22.34 13.57
CA LEU A 54 -27.42 23.48 14.27
C LEU A 54 -28.49 24.42 14.86
N ARG A 55 -29.62 24.64 14.18
CA ARG A 55 -30.76 25.40 14.73
C ARG A 55 -31.44 24.71 15.91
N ARG A 56 -31.35 23.39 16.03
CA ARG A 56 -31.94 22.57 17.12
C ARG A 56 -30.96 22.27 18.25
N ALA A 57 -29.69 22.67 18.09
CA ALA A 57 -28.67 22.57 19.12
C ALA A 57 -29.00 23.52 20.27
N ARG A 58 -28.93 22.98 21.48
CA ARG A 58 -29.09 23.64 22.78
C ARG A 58 -27.74 24.01 23.39
N GLY A 59 -26.66 23.34 22.98
CA GLY A 59 -25.30 23.60 23.48
C GLY A 59 -24.77 24.99 23.12
N ARG A 60 -24.03 25.63 24.06
CA ARG A 60 -23.32 26.90 23.82
C ARG A 60 -22.24 26.76 22.74
N LEU A 61 -21.63 25.59 22.64
CA LEU A 61 -20.54 25.24 21.74
C LEU A 61 -20.94 24.00 20.93
N ALA A 62 -20.45 23.91 19.70
CA ALA A 62 -20.63 22.78 18.81
C ALA A 62 -19.31 22.41 18.12
N THR A 63 -19.20 21.13 17.82
CA THR A 63 -18.21 20.54 16.91
C THR A 63 -18.95 19.54 16.02
N ILE A 64 -18.47 19.35 14.80
CA ILE A 64 -19.10 18.50 13.79
C ILE A 64 -18.16 17.35 13.50
N ILE A 65 -18.67 16.13 13.55
CA ILE A 65 -17.87 14.91 13.38
C ILE A 65 -18.48 14.00 12.32
N ASP A 66 -17.64 13.24 11.63
CA ASP A 66 -18.08 12.15 10.74
C ASP A 66 -18.42 10.91 11.56
N GLY A 67 -19.47 10.18 11.18
CA GLY A 67 -19.91 8.98 11.90
C GLY A 67 -18.91 7.83 11.93
N GLY A 68 -17.93 7.81 11.01
CA GLY A 68 -16.87 6.80 10.97
C GLY A 68 -15.56 7.20 11.65
N ASP A 69 -15.50 8.37 12.27
CA ASP A 69 -14.31 8.89 12.95
C ASP A 69 -14.40 8.72 14.48
N ALA A 70 -13.34 9.09 15.20
CA ALA A 70 -13.27 8.97 16.65
C ALA A 70 -12.66 10.19 17.34
N LEU A 71 -13.12 10.45 18.58
CA LEU A 71 -12.56 11.46 19.48
C LEU A 71 -11.67 10.79 20.53
N LEU A 72 -10.54 11.43 20.81
CA LEU A 72 -9.60 10.97 21.84
C LEU A 72 -10.12 11.30 23.25
N ALA A 73 -9.70 10.51 24.23
CA ALA A 73 -10.12 10.72 25.62
C ALA A 73 -9.70 12.11 26.13
N GLY A 74 -10.60 12.79 26.84
CA GLY A 74 -10.35 14.13 27.39
C GLY A 74 -10.40 15.29 26.37
N ALA A 75 -10.64 15.01 25.08
CA ALA A 75 -10.69 16.00 24.00
C ALA A 75 -11.55 17.23 24.34
N TYR A 76 -12.81 17.02 24.71
CA TYR A 76 -13.73 18.12 24.98
C TYR A 76 -13.39 18.88 26.24
N GLN A 77 -12.89 18.19 27.28
CA GLN A 77 -12.46 18.83 28.52
C GLN A 77 -11.31 19.80 28.27
N SER A 78 -10.35 19.43 27.42
CA SER A 78 -9.23 20.30 27.06
C SER A 78 -9.69 21.52 26.26
N MET A 79 -10.55 21.32 25.26
CA MET A 79 -11.05 22.38 24.40
C MET A 79 -11.91 23.39 25.17
N THR A 80 -12.89 22.93 25.96
CA THR A 80 -13.75 23.82 26.76
C THR A 80 -12.96 24.57 27.82
N ARG A 81 -12.05 23.87 28.53
CA ARG A 81 -11.18 24.52 29.52
C ARG A 81 -10.34 25.64 28.91
N SER A 82 -9.85 25.48 27.67
CA SER A 82 -9.10 26.55 27.01
C SER A 82 -9.97 27.77 26.76
N LEU A 83 -11.16 27.57 26.19
CA LEU A 83 -12.11 28.66 25.91
C LEU A 83 -12.54 29.39 27.18
N ASP A 84 -12.80 28.66 28.27
CA ASP A 84 -13.20 29.26 29.55
C ASP A 84 -12.05 30.07 30.18
N LEU A 85 -10.79 29.65 29.98
CA LEU A 85 -9.61 30.39 30.46
C LEU A 85 -9.30 31.64 29.63
N SER A 86 -9.57 31.61 28.32
CA SER A 86 -9.19 32.68 27.39
C SER A 86 -10.29 33.68 27.08
N GLY A 87 -11.55 33.28 27.24
CA GLY A 87 -12.71 34.00 26.72
C GLY A 87 -12.79 34.01 25.19
N SER A 88 -12.09 33.10 24.51
CA SER A 88 -12.13 32.96 23.04
C SER A 88 -13.47 32.41 22.55
N ASP A 89 -13.78 32.67 21.27
CA ASP A 89 -14.99 32.15 20.63
C ASP A 89 -14.74 30.81 19.94
N VAL A 90 -13.50 30.53 19.52
CA VAL A 90 -13.14 29.36 18.72
C VAL A 90 -11.91 28.69 19.32
N VAL A 91 -11.88 27.37 19.33
CA VAL A 91 -10.67 26.59 19.62
C VAL A 91 -10.40 25.61 18.49
N VAL A 92 -9.14 25.53 18.09
CA VAL A 92 -8.62 24.58 17.10
C VAL A 92 -7.59 23.71 17.80
N ALA A 93 -7.77 22.41 17.72
CA ALA A 93 -6.85 21.43 18.27
C ALA A 93 -6.25 20.55 17.15
N ARG A 94 -5.34 19.64 17.50
CA ARG A 94 -4.74 18.73 16.50
C ARG A 94 -5.65 17.55 16.19
N SER A 95 -5.56 17.08 14.95
CA SER A 95 -6.15 15.83 14.52
C SER A 95 -5.11 14.92 13.88
N ARG A 96 -5.43 13.63 13.73
CA ARG A 96 -4.57 12.69 13.00
C ARG A 96 -5.38 11.68 12.18
N PRO A 97 -4.84 11.19 11.05
CA PRO A 97 -5.45 10.07 10.35
C PRO A 97 -5.31 8.75 11.16
N LEU A 98 -6.30 7.86 11.03
CA LEU A 98 -6.33 6.52 11.65
C LEU A 98 -5.31 5.59 11.01
N THR A 99 -5.23 5.60 9.68
CA THR A 99 -4.16 4.93 8.93
C THR A 99 -3.10 5.97 8.63
N SER A 100 -1.87 5.80 9.11
CA SER A 100 -0.76 6.67 8.68
C SER A 100 -0.52 6.42 7.19
N PRO A 101 -0.75 7.39 6.29
CA PRO A 101 -0.28 7.22 4.91
C PRO A 101 1.20 6.88 4.95
N ALA A 102 1.65 5.99 4.07
CA ALA A 102 3.08 5.72 3.83
C ALA A 102 3.88 7.00 3.48
N ALA A 103 3.19 8.11 3.20
CA ALA A 103 3.73 9.44 2.93
C ALA A 103 3.24 10.53 3.91
N SER A 104 2.74 10.18 5.10
CA SER A 104 2.36 11.14 6.14
C SER A 104 3.60 11.82 6.73
N ARG A 105 4.14 12.79 5.98
CA ARG A 105 5.10 13.80 6.43
C ARG A 105 4.38 14.82 7.32
N ILE A 106 3.61 14.37 8.32
CA ILE A 106 3.12 15.26 9.37
C ILE A 106 4.39 15.79 10.04
N ARG A 107 4.64 17.09 9.88
CA ARG A 107 5.75 17.77 10.54
C ARG A 107 5.61 17.50 12.04
N ALA A 108 6.48 16.65 12.58
CA ALA A 108 6.59 16.49 14.01
C ALA A 108 7.18 17.80 14.55
N ALA A 109 6.32 18.70 15.01
CA ALA A 109 6.70 19.93 15.67
C ALA A 109 6.77 19.67 17.18
N ALA A 110 7.75 20.28 17.85
CA ALA A 110 7.81 20.25 19.29
C ALA A 110 6.51 20.81 19.92
N PRO A 111 6.19 20.34 21.13
CA PRO A 111 5.11 20.88 21.95
C PRO A 111 5.07 22.41 21.92
N LYS A 112 4.02 22.99 21.34
CA LYS A 112 3.76 24.43 21.48
C LYS A 112 2.86 24.62 22.70
N ALA A 113 3.25 25.55 23.57
CA ALA A 113 2.35 26.02 24.61
C ALA A 113 1.03 26.51 23.98
N PRO A 114 -0.13 26.26 24.61
CA PRO A 114 -1.41 26.75 24.10
C PRO A 114 -1.37 28.24 23.77
N ARG A 115 -1.66 28.60 22.52
CA ARG A 115 -1.73 30.00 22.08
C ARG A 115 -3.17 30.44 22.18
N ARG A 116 -3.48 31.21 23.22
CA ARG A 116 -4.85 31.62 23.55
C ARG A 116 -5.16 33.02 23.05
N GLY A 117 -6.43 33.25 22.70
CA GLY A 117 -6.96 34.57 22.39
C GLY A 117 -6.37 35.25 21.16
N GLN A 118 -5.90 34.47 20.19
CA GLN A 118 -5.24 34.97 18.97
C GLN A 118 -6.27 35.44 17.94
N ARG A 119 -5.90 36.41 17.10
CA ARG A 119 -6.65 36.73 15.87
C ARG A 119 -6.19 35.82 14.75
N LEU A 120 -7.05 35.51 13.78
CA LEU A 120 -6.71 34.66 12.63
C LEU A 120 -5.42 35.09 11.90
N ALA A 121 -5.19 36.41 11.77
CA ALA A 121 -3.96 36.95 11.16
C ALA A 121 -2.66 36.60 11.92
N GLN A 122 -2.74 36.30 13.22
CA GLN A 122 -1.61 35.93 14.08
C GLN A 122 -1.33 34.43 14.09
N VAL A 123 -2.29 33.64 13.59
CA VAL A 123 -2.24 32.18 13.54
C VAL A 123 -2.72 31.68 12.17
N PRO A 124 -2.18 32.19 11.06
CA PRO A 124 -2.69 31.89 9.74
C PRO A 124 -2.57 30.39 9.37
N GLU A 125 -1.68 29.63 10.01
CA GLU A 125 -1.47 28.20 9.78
C GLU A 125 -2.68 27.32 10.14
N VAL A 126 -3.67 27.82 10.91
CA VAL A 126 -4.87 27.02 11.27
C VAL A 126 -5.75 26.65 10.08
N VAL A 127 -5.58 27.33 8.96
CA VAL A 127 -6.36 27.07 7.74
C VAL A 127 -5.74 25.99 6.86
N GLU A 128 -4.56 25.47 7.22
CA GLU A 128 -3.89 24.39 6.47
C GLU A 128 -4.58 23.04 6.71
N ASP A 129 -5.11 22.82 7.92
CA ASP A 129 -5.74 21.59 8.39
C ASP A 129 -7.18 21.84 8.88
N LEU A 130 -8.10 22.05 7.93
CA LEU A 130 -9.52 22.34 8.17
C LEU A 130 -10.33 21.09 8.57
N VAL A 131 -9.99 20.49 9.72
CA VAL A 131 -10.68 19.29 10.23
C VAL A 131 -11.77 19.68 11.22
N SER A 132 -13.03 19.57 10.79
CA SER A 132 -14.20 20.00 11.58
C SER A 132 -14.27 19.39 12.99
N GLY A 133 -13.93 18.11 13.14
CA GLY A 133 -13.93 17.43 14.45
C GLY A 133 -12.84 17.89 15.43
N ALA A 134 -11.89 18.70 14.96
CA ALA A 134 -10.86 19.33 15.78
C ALA A 134 -11.12 20.84 16.02
N VAL A 135 -12.26 21.35 15.55
CA VAL A 135 -12.70 22.73 15.77
C VAL A 135 -13.93 22.73 16.68
N MET A 136 -13.94 23.62 17.67
CA MET A 136 -15.09 23.86 18.54
C MET A 136 -15.40 25.35 18.59
N ALA A 137 -16.67 25.69 18.34
CA ALA A 137 -17.16 27.06 18.25
C ALA A 137 -18.67 27.14 18.50
N PRO A 138 -19.25 28.33 18.78
CA PRO A 138 -20.69 28.50 18.89
C PRO A 138 -21.45 28.00 17.64
N PRO A 139 -22.62 27.34 17.80
CA PRO A 139 -23.40 26.83 16.66
C PRO A 139 -23.70 27.87 15.57
N ARG A 140 -23.88 29.14 15.96
CA ARG A 140 -24.12 30.26 15.04
C ARG A 140 -22.98 30.51 14.04
N LEU A 141 -21.73 30.16 14.39
CA LEU A 141 -20.58 30.33 13.49
C LEU A 141 -20.47 29.19 12.47
N TRP A 142 -21.07 28.03 12.76
CA TRP A 142 -21.11 26.89 11.86
C TRP A 142 -22.20 26.99 10.78
N ALA A 143 -23.21 27.84 11.01
CA ALA A 143 -24.28 28.10 10.06
C ALA A 143 -23.77 29.02 8.94
N LEU A 144 -23.90 28.60 7.67
CA LEU A 144 -23.49 29.41 6.53
C LEU A 144 -24.54 30.47 6.18
N SER A 145 -24.11 31.72 6.07
CA SER A 145 -24.94 32.82 5.53
C SER A 145 -25.17 32.59 4.03
N LYS A 146 -26.40 32.81 3.52
CA LYS A 146 -26.76 32.69 2.08
C LYS A 146 -25.99 33.65 1.13
N ALA A 147 -25.06 34.46 1.63
CA ALA A 147 -24.42 35.58 0.94
C ALA A 147 -23.14 35.17 0.16
N GLY A 148 -23.29 34.27 -0.81
CA GLY A 148 -22.20 33.93 -1.74
C GLY A 148 -22.72 32.96 -2.80
N GLY A 149 -22.78 33.40 -4.06
CA GLY A 149 -23.44 32.73 -5.18
C GLY A 149 -22.90 31.37 -5.63
N ALA A 150 -22.33 30.56 -4.73
CA ALA A 150 -22.01 29.16 -4.97
C ALA A 150 -23.28 28.32 -5.13
N THR A 151 -23.34 27.53 -6.21
CA THR A 151 -24.36 26.51 -6.50
C THR A 151 -24.29 25.35 -5.50
N GLY A 152 -25.38 24.56 -5.39
CA GLY A 152 -25.57 23.51 -4.38
C GLY A 152 -24.50 22.41 -4.33
N SER A 153 -24.50 21.63 -3.24
CA SER A 153 -23.47 20.67 -2.78
C SER A 153 -22.25 21.28 -2.04
N VAL A 154 -21.61 22.31 -2.59
CA VAL A 154 -20.36 22.91 -2.03
C VAL A 154 -20.59 23.63 -0.70
N ARG A 155 -21.78 24.23 -0.54
CA ARG A 155 -22.23 24.84 0.72
C ARG A 155 -22.31 23.81 1.86
N ALA A 156 -22.31 22.51 1.58
CA ALA A 156 -22.41 21.49 2.60
C ALA A 156 -21.04 21.04 3.16
N SER A 157 -19.91 21.29 2.48
CA SER A 157 -18.62 20.74 2.92
C SER A 157 -18.21 21.25 4.31
N LEU A 158 -17.78 20.31 5.16
CA LEU A 158 -17.33 20.60 6.52
C LEU A 158 -16.02 21.39 6.54
N ALA A 159 -15.16 21.27 5.52
CA ALA A 159 -13.93 22.06 5.41
C ALA A 159 -14.25 23.54 5.14
N VAL A 160 -15.19 23.82 4.24
CA VAL A 160 -15.70 25.18 3.95
C VAL A 160 -16.31 25.81 5.20
N ARG A 161 -17.12 25.03 5.95
CA ARG A 161 -17.71 25.49 7.21
C ARG A 161 -16.66 25.74 8.31
N ALA A 162 -15.66 24.86 8.44
CA ALA A 162 -14.56 25.07 9.38
C ALA A 162 -13.80 26.37 9.06
N LEU A 163 -13.54 26.65 7.77
CA LEU A 163 -12.95 27.93 7.37
C LEU A 163 -13.87 29.13 7.70
N ALA A 164 -15.18 29.00 7.50
CA ALA A 164 -16.14 30.06 7.82
C ALA A 164 -16.12 30.43 9.30
N VAL A 165 -16.03 29.41 10.17
CA VAL A 165 -15.88 29.57 11.63
C VAL A 165 -14.59 30.34 11.95
N LEU A 166 -13.47 29.98 11.32
CA LEU A 166 -12.17 30.62 11.55
C LEU A 166 -12.16 32.08 11.09
N VAL A 167 -12.71 32.37 9.91
CA VAL A 167 -12.78 33.73 9.34
C VAL A 167 -13.73 34.63 10.16
N SER A 168 -14.80 34.05 10.71
CA SER A 168 -15.80 34.78 11.50
C SER A 168 -15.45 34.89 12.99
N GLY A 169 -14.55 34.04 13.50
CA GLY A 169 -14.09 34.01 14.88
C GLY A 169 -13.27 35.25 15.24
N ARG A 170 -13.59 35.92 16.35
CA ARG A 170 -12.84 37.11 16.81
C ARG A 170 -11.56 36.75 17.55
N ARG A 171 -11.63 35.71 18.38
CA ARG A 171 -10.53 35.20 19.20
C ARG A 171 -10.49 33.68 19.09
N ILE A 172 -9.31 33.15 18.78
CA ILE A 172 -9.03 31.75 18.49
C ILE A 172 -7.98 31.24 19.47
N ASP A 173 -8.28 30.12 20.10
CA ASP A 173 -7.34 29.32 20.87
C ASP A 173 -6.76 28.20 20.01
N LEU A 174 -5.45 28.00 20.06
CA LEU A 174 -4.78 26.87 19.43
C LEU A 174 -4.23 25.93 20.51
N LEU A 175 -4.68 24.68 20.44
CA LEU A 175 -4.20 23.59 21.27
C LEU A 175 -3.33 22.63 20.46
N ASP A 176 -2.15 22.34 20.99
CA ASP A 176 -1.24 21.34 20.41
C ASP A 176 -1.57 19.91 20.89
N GLN A 177 -2.76 19.70 21.46
CA GLN A 177 -3.24 18.39 21.88
C GLN A 177 -4.01 17.73 20.74
N GLU A 178 -3.75 16.44 20.49
CA GLU A 178 -4.59 15.64 19.61
C GLU A 178 -5.95 15.38 20.27
N VAL A 179 -7.02 15.72 19.57
CA VAL A 179 -8.40 15.53 20.06
C VAL A 179 -9.24 14.65 19.16
N TYR A 180 -8.86 14.51 17.88
CA TYR A 180 -9.68 13.87 16.86
C TYR A 180 -8.86 12.95 15.96
N THR A 181 -9.43 11.80 15.62
CA THR A 181 -8.84 10.84 14.69
C THR A 181 -9.81 10.50 13.58
N TRP A 182 -9.34 10.56 12.33
CA TRP A 182 -10.20 10.44 11.16
C TRP A 182 -9.75 9.37 10.16
N ARG A 183 -10.69 8.76 9.45
CA ARG A 183 -10.40 7.75 8.42
C ARG A 183 -10.16 8.37 7.05
N ALA A 184 -9.46 7.66 6.17
CA ALA A 184 -9.33 8.07 4.77
C ALA A 184 -10.73 8.25 4.13
N GLY A 185 -10.95 9.38 3.47
CA GLY A 185 -12.24 9.75 2.89
C GLY A 185 -13.28 10.27 3.89
N SER A 186 -12.89 10.58 5.13
CA SER A 186 -13.80 11.25 6.08
C SER A 186 -14.25 12.62 5.56
N ALA A 187 -15.55 12.87 5.60
CA ALA A 187 -16.13 14.17 5.28
C ALA A 187 -15.64 15.29 6.23
N ALA A 188 -15.14 14.93 7.42
CA ALA A 188 -14.63 15.89 8.39
C ALA A 188 -13.42 16.69 7.88
N VAL A 189 -12.70 16.18 6.86
CA VAL A 189 -11.49 16.75 6.26
C VAL A 189 -11.77 17.42 4.89
N GLY A 190 -13.03 17.39 4.44
CA GLY A 190 -13.47 17.90 3.13
C GLY A 190 -13.75 16.80 2.11
N ALA A 191 -13.99 17.20 0.86
CA ALA A 191 -14.28 16.29 -0.23
C ALA A 191 -13.11 15.34 -0.53
N SER A 192 -13.44 14.10 -0.89
CA SER A 192 -12.45 13.06 -1.20
C SER A 192 -12.11 13.07 -2.69
N LEU A 193 -10.81 13.19 -3.02
CA LEU A 193 -10.32 13.03 -4.40
C LEU A 193 -10.79 11.70 -5.01
N GLU A 194 -10.80 10.64 -4.21
CA GLU A 194 -11.11 9.29 -4.68
C GLU A 194 -12.58 9.08 -4.98
N ALA A 195 -13.46 9.66 -4.17
CA ALA A 195 -14.90 9.43 -4.26
C ALA A 195 -15.64 10.52 -5.03
N ALA A 196 -15.15 11.78 -4.99
CA ALA A 196 -15.85 12.93 -5.54
C ALA A 196 -14.85 14.04 -5.96
N PRO A 197 -14.07 13.82 -7.04
CA PRO A 197 -13.09 14.79 -7.54
C PRO A 197 -13.72 16.12 -7.96
N GLU A 198 -14.95 16.10 -8.47
CA GLU A 198 -15.75 17.29 -8.79
C GLU A 198 -16.04 18.14 -7.55
N ALA A 199 -16.56 17.51 -6.49
CA ALA A 199 -16.85 18.21 -5.24
C ALA A 199 -15.57 18.79 -4.61
N LEU A 200 -14.42 18.14 -4.77
CA LEU A 200 -13.13 18.68 -4.33
C LEU A 200 -12.69 19.89 -5.15
N LEU A 201 -12.87 19.87 -6.47
CA LEU A 201 -12.57 21.02 -7.32
C LEU A 201 -13.46 22.23 -6.95
N GLU A 202 -14.74 21.99 -6.70
CA GLU A 202 -15.66 23.04 -6.26
C GLU A 202 -15.33 23.56 -4.85
N GLU A 203 -14.96 22.68 -3.92
CA GLU A 203 -14.47 23.04 -2.57
C GLU A 203 -13.24 23.95 -2.65
N VAL A 204 -12.27 23.65 -3.52
CA VAL A 204 -11.09 24.50 -3.76
C VAL A 204 -11.51 25.92 -4.17
N GLY A 205 -12.47 26.04 -5.10
CA GLY A 205 -12.99 27.34 -5.53
C GLY A 205 -13.66 28.11 -4.39
N ALA A 206 -14.48 27.44 -3.58
CA ALA A 206 -15.17 28.06 -2.45
C ALA A 206 -14.20 28.54 -1.35
N LEU A 207 -13.22 27.71 -0.98
CA LEU A 207 -12.20 28.06 0.01
C LEU A 207 -11.37 29.28 -0.44
N ALA A 208 -11.00 29.32 -1.72
CA ALA A 208 -10.29 30.46 -2.30
C ALA A 208 -11.12 31.74 -2.22
N GLN A 209 -12.39 31.69 -2.65
CA GLN A 209 -13.29 32.84 -2.65
C GLN A 209 -13.50 33.41 -1.23
N MET A 210 -13.60 32.54 -0.22
CA MET A 210 -13.79 32.96 1.18
C MET A 210 -12.59 33.73 1.76
N THR A 211 -11.39 33.51 1.22
CA THR A 211 -10.17 34.17 1.71
C THR A 211 -9.71 35.34 0.85
N VAL A 212 -10.41 35.66 -0.24
CA VAL A 212 -10.14 36.86 -1.06
C VAL A 212 -10.10 38.15 -0.23
N ARG A 213 -10.94 38.24 0.82
CA ARG A 213 -11.01 39.39 1.73
C ARG A 213 -10.31 39.15 3.08
N ALA A 214 -9.68 37.99 3.27
CA ALA A 214 -8.94 37.69 4.48
C ALA A 214 -7.55 38.36 4.46
N PRO A 215 -6.88 38.51 5.62
CA PRO A 215 -5.49 38.98 5.65
C PRO A 215 -4.58 38.14 4.74
N ALA A 216 -3.64 38.78 4.05
CA ALA A 216 -2.78 38.11 3.05
C ALA A 216 -2.05 36.87 3.60
N ALA A 217 -1.65 36.89 4.87
CA ALA A 217 -1.00 35.75 5.53
C ALA A 217 -1.91 34.51 5.59
N VAL A 218 -3.23 34.70 5.77
CA VAL A 218 -4.24 33.62 5.82
C VAL A 218 -4.44 33.03 4.43
N HIS A 219 -4.64 33.87 3.42
CA HIS A 219 -4.76 33.42 2.02
C HIS A 219 -3.50 32.64 1.59
N ARG A 220 -2.31 33.18 1.87
CA ARG A 220 -1.03 32.51 1.57
C ARG A 220 -0.93 31.14 2.25
N SER A 221 -1.29 31.05 3.53
CA SER A 221 -1.24 29.77 4.28
C SER A 221 -2.26 28.77 3.74
N LEU A 222 -3.45 29.21 3.33
CA LEU A 222 -4.45 28.34 2.71
C LEU A 222 -3.99 27.82 1.35
N VAL A 223 -3.42 28.68 0.50
CA VAL A 223 -2.91 28.26 -0.82
C VAL A 223 -1.76 27.27 -0.67
N VAL A 224 -0.74 27.60 0.12
CA VAL A 224 0.45 26.75 0.29
C VAL A 224 0.11 25.47 1.04
N GLY A 225 -0.64 25.59 2.13
CA GLY A 225 -0.95 24.49 3.02
C GLY A 225 -2.09 23.61 2.57
N ARG A 226 -3.00 24.04 1.69
CA ARG A 226 -4.14 23.20 1.25
C ARG A 226 -4.38 23.25 -0.25
N LEU A 227 -4.76 24.40 -0.80
CA LEU A 227 -5.30 24.49 -2.17
C LEU A 227 -4.28 24.05 -3.24
N GLY A 228 -3.02 24.46 -3.11
CA GLY A 228 -1.96 24.04 -4.03
C GLY A 228 -1.76 22.53 -4.03
N ARG A 229 -1.80 21.89 -2.84
CA ARG A 229 -1.70 20.43 -2.72
C ARG A 229 -2.89 19.74 -3.39
N ASP A 230 -4.11 20.25 -3.19
CA ASP A 230 -5.32 19.68 -3.79
C ASP A 230 -5.34 19.87 -5.32
N LEU A 231 -4.94 21.03 -5.82
CA LEU A 231 -4.81 21.30 -7.27
C LEU A 231 -3.81 20.35 -7.94
N VAL A 232 -2.64 20.09 -7.33
CA VAL A 232 -1.66 19.11 -7.86
C VAL A 232 -2.26 17.70 -7.88
N ARG A 233 -2.99 17.30 -6.83
CA ARG A 233 -3.66 15.99 -6.77
C ARG A 233 -4.77 15.85 -7.82
N LEU A 234 -5.58 16.89 -8.01
CA LEU A 234 -6.60 16.95 -9.06
C LEU A 234 -5.96 16.90 -10.45
N ALA A 235 -4.83 17.59 -10.66
CA ALA A 235 -4.11 17.56 -11.93
C ALA A 235 -3.63 16.15 -12.29
N ALA A 236 -3.10 15.40 -11.32
CA ALA A 236 -2.67 14.01 -11.51
C ALA A 236 -3.81 13.05 -11.89
N ARG A 237 -5.06 13.40 -11.55
CA ARG A 237 -6.27 12.64 -11.87
C ARG A 237 -7.01 13.15 -13.10
N SER A 238 -6.77 14.39 -13.55
CA SER A 238 -7.59 15.08 -14.55
C SER A 238 -7.90 14.29 -15.84
N ARG A 239 -6.95 13.48 -16.35
CA ARG A 239 -7.13 12.62 -17.55
C ARG A 239 -8.05 11.40 -17.35
N GLN A 240 -8.36 11.08 -16.09
CA GLN A 240 -9.27 10.02 -15.69
C GLN A 240 -10.71 10.52 -15.61
N GLU A 241 -10.93 11.83 -15.65
CA GLU A 241 -12.24 12.47 -15.56
C GLU A 241 -12.78 12.82 -16.97
N HIS A 242 -14.02 13.31 -17.03
CA HIS A 242 -14.66 13.75 -18.29
C HIS A 242 -13.85 14.88 -18.98
N PRO A 243 -13.84 14.97 -20.33
CA PRO A 243 -13.05 15.97 -21.07
C PRO A 243 -13.06 17.41 -20.56
N ASP A 244 -14.19 17.89 -20.05
CA ASP A 244 -14.35 19.28 -19.57
C ASP A 244 -13.71 19.55 -18.19
N PHE A 245 -13.39 18.50 -17.43
CA PHE A 245 -12.83 18.61 -16.09
C PHE A 245 -11.50 19.37 -16.09
N GLY A 246 -10.62 19.06 -17.06
CA GLY A 246 -9.32 19.72 -17.19
C GLY A 246 -9.45 21.23 -17.39
N GLY A 247 -10.43 21.68 -18.18
CA GLY A 247 -10.68 23.11 -18.40
C GLY A 247 -11.11 23.84 -17.12
N ARG A 248 -12.04 23.24 -16.35
CA ARG A 248 -12.49 23.79 -15.06
C ARG A 248 -11.38 23.80 -14.02
N LEU A 249 -10.57 22.76 -13.96
CA LEU A 249 -9.40 22.70 -13.07
C LEU A 249 -8.41 23.83 -13.38
N ARG A 250 -8.11 24.08 -14.66
CA ARG A 250 -7.24 25.20 -15.06
C ARG A 250 -7.85 26.55 -14.71
N SER A 251 -9.16 26.72 -14.90
CA SER A 251 -9.86 27.94 -14.50
C SER A 251 -9.73 28.18 -13.00
N ALA A 252 -10.02 27.18 -12.17
CA ALA A 252 -9.86 27.27 -10.72
C ALA A 252 -8.40 27.58 -10.33
N ALA A 253 -7.42 26.92 -10.95
CA ALA A 253 -6.00 27.18 -10.71
C ALA A 253 -5.63 28.64 -11.01
N ARG A 254 -6.13 29.23 -12.10
CA ARG A 254 -5.92 30.65 -12.45
C ARG A 254 -6.57 31.62 -11.47
N THR A 255 -7.66 31.22 -10.81
CA THR A 255 -8.30 32.03 -9.76
C THR A 255 -7.54 31.96 -8.43
N VAL A 256 -6.99 30.79 -8.10
CA VAL A 256 -6.29 30.54 -6.83
C VAL A 256 -4.85 31.06 -6.84
N LEU A 257 -4.14 30.85 -7.94
CA LEU A 257 -2.69 31.07 -8.02
C LEU A 257 -2.38 32.49 -8.50
N PRO A 258 -1.39 33.16 -7.91
CA PRO A 258 -1.06 34.52 -8.28
C PRO A 258 -0.24 34.57 -9.58
N ALA A 259 0.03 35.79 -10.03
CA ALA A 259 0.99 36.04 -11.09
C ALA A 259 2.37 35.46 -10.71
N ALA A 260 3.21 35.31 -11.72
CA ALA A 260 4.47 34.62 -11.58
C ALA A 260 5.39 35.31 -10.55
N GLU A 261 5.31 36.64 -10.46
CA GLU A 261 6.15 37.57 -9.68
C GLU A 261 5.87 37.52 -8.18
N ASP A 262 4.79 36.86 -7.79
CA ASP A 262 4.34 36.85 -6.41
C ASP A 262 5.26 36.01 -5.50
N PRO A 263 5.70 36.53 -4.34
CA PRO A 263 6.55 35.81 -3.40
C PRO A 263 5.89 34.57 -2.78
N LEU A 264 4.58 34.36 -2.97
CA LEU A 264 3.88 33.13 -2.58
C LEU A 264 4.53 31.89 -3.18
N TRP A 265 5.03 31.96 -4.42
CA TRP A 265 5.68 30.84 -5.09
C TRP A 265 6.90 30.34 -4.31
N GLU A 266 7.61 31.21 -3.60
CA GLU A 266 8.79 30.84 -2.80
C GLU A 266 8.46 29.97 -1.58
N SER A 267 7.18 29.88 -1.21
CA SER A 267 6.69 29.02 -0.13
C SER A 267 6.17 27.66 -0.59
N ILE A 268 6.14 27.42 -1.89
CA ILE A 268 5.69 26.16 -2.49
C ILE A 268 6.92 25.34 -2.86
N GLU A 269 6.90 24.04 -2.53
CA GLU A 269 7.95 23.08 -2.91
C GLU A 269 8.15 23.07 -4.42
N LEU A 270 9.40 22.94 -4.89
CA LEU A 270 9.81 23.06 -6.29
C LEU A 270 8.92 22.29 -7.27
N LEU A 271 8.66 21.00 -7.02
CA LEU A 271 7.83 20.19 -7.92
C LEU A 271 6.36 20.63 -7.93
N ASP A 272 5.81 21.01 -6.79
CA ASP A 272 4.45 21.58 -6.71
C ASP A 272 4.40 22.92 -7.43
N ARG A 273 5.43 23.76 -7.27
CA ARG A 273 5.56 25.08 -7.88
C ARG A 273 5.55 25.00 -9.40
N VAL A 274 6.35 24.11 -9.98
CA VAL A 274 6.42 23.88 -11.43
C VAL A 274 5.11 23.27 -11.94
N ALA A 275 4.54 22.28 -11.25
CA ALA A 275 3.28 21.65 -11.65
C ALA A 275 2.11 22.63 -11.65
N LEU A 276 1.96 23.44 -10.59
CA LEU A 276 0.93 24.47 -10.48
C LEU A 276 1.10 25.54 -11.56
N TRP A 277 2.34 25.95 -11.85
CA TRP A 277 2.61 26.89 -12.93
C TRP A 277 2.16 26.35 -14.29
N LEU A 278 2.55 25.12 -14.63
CA LEU A 278 2.13 24.47 -15.89
C LEU A 278 0.61 24.32 -15.96
N LEU A 279 -0.05 24.00 -14.84
CA LEU A 279 -1.50 23.87 -14.75
C LEU A 279 -2.23 25.18 -15.13
N THR A 280 -1.63 26.36 -14.87
CA THR A 280 -2.26 27.64 -15.25
C THR A 280 -2.16 27.98 -16.73
N ARG A 281 -1.43 27.20 -17.55
CA ARG A 281 -1.23 27.46 -18.98
C ARG A 281 -2.30 26.76 -19.83
N ASP A 282 -2.75 27.42 -20.88
CA ASP A 282 -3.84 26.92 -21.76
C ASP A 282 -3.34 26.18 -23.02
N GLU A 283 -2.02 26.10 -23.22
CA GLU A 283 -1.42 25.49 -24.41
C GLU A 283 -1.37 23.95 -24.32
N PRO A 284 -1.75 23.20 -25.38
CA PRO A 284 -1.70 21.72 -25.38
C PRO A 284 -0.33 21.14 -25.04
N ALA A 285 0.76 21.75 -25.53
CA ALA A 285 2.13 21.34 -25.21
C ALA A 285 2.42 21.42 -23.69
N ARG A 286 1.79 22.34 -22.98
CA ARG A 286 1.94 22.49 -21.52
C ARG A 286 1.18 21.44 -20.74
N ALA A 287 0.08 20.93 -21.29
CA ALA A 287 -0.63 19.81 -20.70
C ALA A 287 0.21 18.53 -20.78
N GLU A 288 0.94 18.32 -21.89
CA GLU A 288 1.89 17.22 -22.03
C GLU A 288 3.08 17.35 -21.08
N GLU A 289 3.69 18.55 -20.97
CA GLU A 289 4.76 18.81 -20.00
C GLU A 289 4.31 18.58 -18.54
N LEU A 290 3.08 18.99 -18.19
CA LEU A 290 2.51 18.75 -16.86
C LEU A 290 2.33 17.26 -16.60
N GLU A 291 1.80 16.52 -17.56
CA GLU A 291 1.62 15.07 -17.47
C GLU A 291 2.97 14.35 -17.35
N GLU A 292 3.98 14.81 -18.10
CA GLU A 292 5.36 14.36 -18.01
C GLU A 292 5.93 14.59 -16.60
N LEU A 293 5.78 15.79 -16.04
CA LEU A 293 6.24 16.09 -14.68
C LEU A 293 5.53 15.24 -13.62
N LEU A 294 4.20 15.10 -13.70
CA LEU A 294 3.40 14.39 -12.71
C LEU A 294 3.69 12.89 -12.70
N GLY A 295 3.88 12.28 -13.87
CA GLY A 295 4.31 10.88 -13.89
C GLY A 295 5.78 10.73 -13.51
N ARG A 296 6.71 11.62 -13.87
CA ARG A 296 8.10 11.59 -13.37
C ARG A 296 8.14 11.65 -11.84
N ARG A 297 7.30 12.49 -11.23
CA ARG A 297 7.09 12.52 -9.77
C ARG A 297 6.61 11.21 -9.17
N ALA A 298 5.75 10.48 -9.87
CA ALA A 298 5.29 9.15 -9.45
C ALA A 298 6.31 8.03 -9.72
N GLU A 299 7.30 8.30 -10.56
CA GLU A 299 8.23 7.34 -11.14
C GLU A 299 9.63 7.40 -10.50
N ASP A 300 10.30 8.56 -10.58
CA ASP A 300 11.69 8.75 -10.19
C ASP A 300 12.04 10.11 -9.56
N LEU A 301 11.11 11.08 -9.54
CA LEU A 301 11.28 12.37 -8.84
C LEU A 301 10.61 12.37 -7.46
N VAL A 302 10.82 11.29 -6.69
CA VAL A 302 10.49 11.26 -5.26
C VAL A 302 11.27 12.36 -4.50
N SER A 303 12.49 12.60 -4.97
CA SER A 303 13.37 13.71 -4.60
C SER A 303 13.87 14.40 -5.87
N VAL A 304 14.08 15.71 -5.81
CA VAL A 304 14.69 16.45 -6.93
C VAL A 304 16.21 16.42 -6.77
N PRO A 305 16.98 15.83 -7.71
CA PRO A 305 18.43 15.85 -7.63
C PRO A 305 18.95 17.30 -7.68
N LEU A 306 19.78 17.67 -6.71
CA LEU A 306 20.39 18.99 -6.62
C LEU A 306 21.91 18.91 -6.85
N THR A 307 22.45 19.88 -7.58
CA THR A 307 23.89 20.06 -7.82
C THR A 307 24.35 21.40 -7.24
N LEU A 308 25.60 21.47 -6.77
CA LEU A 308 26.20 22.71 -6.28
C LEU A 308 27.01 23.36 -7.40
N GLU A 309 26.58 24.53 -7.86
CA GLU A 309 27.26 25.31 -8.89
C GLU A 309 27.51 26.73 -8.40
N LYS A 310 28.76 27.18 -8.41
CA LYS A 310 29.17 28.54 -7.97
C LYS A 310 28.59 28.94 -6.60
N GLY A 311 28.50 27.98 -5.68
CA GLY A 311 27.99 28.19 -4.32
C GLY A 311 26.45 28.19 -4.17
N ALA A 312 25.70 27.98 -5.25
CA ALA A 312 24.24 27.84 -5.24
C ALA A 312 23.82 26.42 -5.56
N LEU A 313 22.80 25.92 -4.86
CA LEU A 313 22.13 24.67 -5.22
C LEU A 313 21.20 24.92 -6.40
N LEU A 314 21.33 24.09 -7.43
CA LEU A 314 20.46 24.09 -8.61
C LEU A 314 19.81 22.70 -8.75
N PRO A 315 18.55 22.63 -9.20
CA PRO A 315 18.00 21.35 -9.65
C PRO A 315 18.78 20.86 -10.88
N ASP A 316 18.91 19.54 -11.02
CA ASP A 316 19.64 18.92 -12.12
C ASP A 316 19.22 19.53 -13.48
N PRO A 317 20.17 20.07 -14.28
CA PRO A 317 19.86 20.73 -15.53
C PRO A 317 19.07 19.86 -16.52
N CYS A 318 19.25 18.54 -16.53
CA CYS A 318 18.48 17.64 -17.40
C CYS A 318 17.00 17.57 -17.00
N LEU A 319 16.70 17.66 -15.71
CA LEU A 319 15.32 17.72 -15.21
C LEU A 319 14.63 19.02 -15.64
N VAL A 320 15.33 20.15 -15.58
CA VAL A 320 14.73 21.48 -15.80
C VAL A 320 14.76 21.91 -17.27
N ARG A 321 15.74 21.50 -18.08
CA ARG A 321 15.84 21.84 -19.51
C ARG A 321 14.63 21.40 -20.34
N GLN A 322 13.96 20.34 -19.92
CA GLN A 322 12.81 19.78 -20.65
C GLN A 322 11.52 20.58 -20.41
N ILE A 323 11.47 21.47 -19.42
CA ILE A 323 10.25 22.19 -19.03
C ILE A 323 10.50 23.69 -19.11
N LYS A 324 9.78 24.41 -19.99
CA LYS A 324 9.96 25.87 -20.12
C LYS A 324 9.20 26.60 -19.02
N VAL A 325 9.89 26.90 -17.92
CA VAL A 325 9.37 27.70 -16.80
C VAL A 325 10.26 28.92 -16.50
N PRO A 326 9.68 30.02 -15.97
CA PRO A 326 10.47 31.15 -15.50
C PRO A 326 11.54 30.74 -14.48
N GLY A 327 12.78 31.20 -14.66
CA GLY A 327 13.94 30.77 -13.85
C GLY A 327 13.75 30.90 -12.34
N ARG A 328 13.06 31.95 -11.87
CA ARG A 328 12.78 32.13 -10.44
C ARG A 328 11.90 31.04 -9.82
N LEU A 329 11.08 30.35 -10.61
CA LEU A 329 10.27 29.23 -10.13
C LEU A 329 11.13 27.98 -9.95
N THR A 330 12.27 27.89 -10.63
CA THR A 330 13.23 26.77 -10.50
C THR A 330 14.32 27.02 -9.47
N GLU A 331 14.40 28.23 -8.89
CA GLU A 331 15.34 28.55 -7.82
C GLU A 331 15.02 27.78 -6.53
N ILE A 332 16.08 27.23 -5.92
CA ILE A 332 16.00 26.49 -4.65
C ILE A 332 15.76 27.44 -3.47
N ARG A 333 14.66 27.21 -2.76
CA ARG A 333 14.21 27.94 -1.56
C ARG A 333 14.35 27.07 -0.32
N ASP A 334 14.18 27.68 0.86
CA ASP A 334 14.29 26.95 2.13
C ASP A 334 13.20 25.87 2.29
N VAL A 335 12.04 26.06 1.66
CA VAL A 335 10.98 25.03 1.65
C VAL A 335 11.35 23.76 0.89
N ASP A 336 12.34 23.86 -0.01
CA ASP A 336 12.88 22.77 -0.83
C ASP A 336 13.95 21.97 -0.07
N LEU A 337 14.60 22.59 0.94
CA LEU A 337 15.66 21.98 1.75
C LEU A 337 15.11 21.49 3.09
N ARG A 338 14.56 20.28 3.09
CA ARG A 338 14.03 19.66 4.32
C ARG A 338 15.00 18.63 4.88
N LEU A 339 15.36 18.80 6.15
CA LEU A 339 16.11 17.80 6.88
C LEU A 339 15.17 16.67 7.30
N ASN A 340 15.42 15.47 6.79
CA ASN A 340 14.82 14.24 7.27
C ASN A 340 15.71 13.65 8.36
N VAL A 341 15.10 13.18 9.44
CA VAL A 341 15.79 12.53 10.55
C VAL A 341 15.03 11.25 10.86
N SER A 342 15.75 10.15 10.99
CA SER A 342 15.23 8.92 11.58
C SER A 342 16.06 8.55 12.80
N THR A 343 15.41 7.88 13.75
CA THR A 343 16.04 7.41 14.97
C THR A 343 15.86 5.90 15.03
N ASP A 344 16.97 5.19 15.06
CA ASP A 344 16.99 3.74 15.07
C ASP A 344 16.88 3.22 16.50
N THR A 345 17.78 3.67 17.37
CA THR A 345 17.84 3.20 18.75
C THR A 345 18.12 4.35 19.69
N ALA A 346 17.48 4.34 20.85
CA ALA A 346 17.85 5.16 21.99
C ALA A 346 18.09 4.24 23.20
N ARG A 347 19.34 4.16 23.68
CA ARG A 347 19.74 3.27 24.77
C ARG A 347 20.45 4.04 25.88
N TRP A 348 20.14 3.72 27.12
CA TRP A 348 20.84 4.28 28.27
C TRP A 348 22.20 3.60 28.40
N VAL A 349 23.28 4.39 28.38
CA VAL A 349 24.66 3.93 28.64
C VAL A 349 25.17 4.36 30.01
N GLY A 350 24.41 5.20 30.70
CA GLY A 350 24.61 5.60 32.09
C GLY A 350 23.35 6.25 32.66
N PRO A 351 23.34 6.66 33.94
CA PRO A 351 22.15 7.25 34.59
C PRO A 351 21.64 8.55 33.93
N ARG A 352 22.54 9.30 33.27
CA ARG A 352 22.24 10.59 32.62
C ARG A 352 22.67 10.65 31.15
N THR A 353 23.12 9.54 30.58
CA THR A 353 23.70 9.50 29.24
C THR A 353 22.87 8.57 28.36
N LEU A 354 22.22 9.16 27.36
CA LEU A 354 21.42 8.47 26.36
C LEU A 354 22.21 8.42 25.05
N GLU A 355 22.57 7.22 24.60
CA GLU A 355 23.14 7.04 23.27
C GLU A 355 22.02 6.85 22.25
N VAL A 356 22.06 7.64 21.18
CA VAL A 356 21.09 7.62 20.10
C VAL A 356 21.79 7.35 18.77
N ASN A 357 21.27 6.39 18.02
CA ASN A 357 21.70 6.06 16.66
C ASN A 357 20.58 6.37 15.68
N GLY A 358 20.92 6.80 14.48
CA GLY A 358 19.97 7.06 13.40
C GLY A 358 20.65 7.64 12.17
N CYS A 359 19.90 8.36 11.34
CA CYS A 359 20.47 9.10 10.22
C CYS A 359 19.75 10.43 9.97
N ALA A 360 20.45 11.37 9.32
CA ALA A 360 19.92 12.68 8.99
C ALA A 360 20.36 13.09 7.58
N TRP A 361 19.41 13.39 6.69
CA TRP A 361 19.70 13.70 5.29
C TRP A 361 18.75 14.73 4.70
N VAL A 362 19.16 15.39 3.61
CA VAL A 362 18.31 16.27 2.83
C VAL A 362 18.02 15.62 1.47
N PRO A 363 16.74 15.36 1.12
CA PRO A 363 16.36 14.76 -0.17
C PRO A 363 16.98 15.50 -1.36
N GLY A 364 17.49 14.77 -2.35
CA GLY A 364 18.13 15.35 -3.54
C GLY A 364 19.57 15.85 -3.37
N VAL A 365 20.05 16.04 -2.14
CA VAL A 365 21.37 16.58 -1.83
C VAL A 365 22.35 15.44 -1.53
N ASP A 366 23.56 15.51 -2.10
CA ASP A 366 24.64 14.58 -1.73
C ASP A 366 25.10 14.82 -0.28
N PRO A 367 25.20 13.79 0.58
CA PRO A 367 25.69 13.94 1.96
C PRO A 367 27.06 14.63 2.09
N SER A 368 27.90 14.61 1.06
CA SER A 368 29.20 15.31 1.04
C SER A 368 29.04 16.84 1.04
N LEU A 369 27.87 17.35 0.67
CA LEU A 369 27.54 18.78 0.62
C LEU A 369 26.87 19.27 1.92
N THR A 370 26.76 18.40 2.92
CA THR A 370 26.14 18.70 4.21
C THR A 370 27.20 18.75 5.32
N ASP A 371 27.15 19.80 6.12
CA ASP A 371 28.02 19.93 7.30
C ASP A 371 27.74 18.79 8.30
N LEU A 372 28.70 18.52 9.18
CA LEU A 372 28.48 17.58 10.28
C LEU A 372 27.28 18.06 11.15
N PRO A 373 26.24 17.23 11.33
CA PRO A 373 25.09 17.63 12.13
C PRO A 373 25.45 17.86 13.60
N VAL A 374 24.72 18.75 14.26
CA VAL A 374 24.78 18.99 15.70
C VAL A 374 23.41 18.73 16.29
N ILE A 375 23.37 18.08 17.46
CA ILE A 375 22.13 17.86 18.21
C ILE A 375 21.99 18.94 19.26
N GLU A 376 20.88 19.67 19.21
CA GLU A 376 20.51 20.67 20.20
C GLU A 376 19.45 20.09 21.14
N ALA A 377 19.76 20.05 22.43
CA ALA A 377 18.80 19.75 23.49
C ALA A 377 17.93 20.99 23.76
N VAL A 378 16.62 20.84 23.82
CA VAL A 378 15.65 21.94 23.94
C VAL A 378 14.68 21.67 25.09
N ASP A 379 14.42 22.70 25.91
CA ASP A 379 13.45 22.63 27.01
C ASP A 379 11.99 22.90 26.57
N GLU A 380 11.05 22.79 27.51
CA GLU A 380 9.61 23.06 27.31
C GLU A 380 9.31 24.49 26.82
N ALA A 381 10.20 25.44 27.10
CA ALA A 381 10.07 26.84 26.66
C ALA A 381 10.69 27.07 25.27
N GLY A 382 11.24 26.03 24.62
CA GLY A 382 11.89 26.12 23.32
C GLY A 382 13.32 26.67 23.38
N ARG A 383 13.94 26.75 24.57
CA ARG A 383 15.31 27.27 24.73
C ARG A 383 16.34 26.15 24.56
N GLY A 384 17.39 26.41 23.79
CA GLY A 384 18.53 25.52 23.64
C GLY A 384 19.30 25.38 24.95
N LEU A 385 19.44 24.15 25.45
CA LEU A 385 20.10 23.79 26.70
C LEU A 385 21.55 23.39 26.51
N ALA A 386 21.84 22.65 25.43
CA ALA A 386 23.15 22.11 25.11
C ALA A 386 23.22 21.79 23.62
N ARG A 387 24.45 21.77 23.08
CA ARG A 387 24.75 21.30 21.73
C ARG A 387 25.76 20.16 21.83
N THR A 388 25.53 19.10 21.09
CA THR A 388 26.38 17.90 21.08
C THR A 388 26.69 17.53 19.64
N GLU A 389 27.97 17.36 19.35
CA GLU A 389 28.43 16.89 18.04
C GLU A 389 28.13 15.40 17.86
N VAL A 390 27.90 15.00 16.60
CA VAL A 390 27.62 13.60 16.25
C VAL A 390 28.87 12.93 15.70
N GLU A 391 28.95 11.62 15.86
CA GLU A 391 29.88 10.76 15.14
C GLU A 391 29.19 10.27 13.86
N ARG A 392 29.84 10.38 12.69
CA ARG A 392 29.31 9.81 11.44
C ARG A 392 29.49 8.30 11.43
N CYS A 393 28.50 7.60 10.91
CA CYS A 393 28.58 6.18 10.60
C CYS A 393 27.87 5.88 9.28
N GLU A 394 28.05 4.67 8.76
CA GLU A 394 27.23 4.21 7.64
C GLU A 394 25.83 3.85 8.12
N ALA A 395 24.81 4.23 7.35
CA ALA A 395 23.41 3.89 7.57
C ALA A 395 22.80 3.29 6.29
N PRO A 396 23.00 1.98 6.01
CA PRO A 396 22.47 1.34 4.80
C PRO A 396 20.95 1.44 4.62
N ARG A 397 20.22 1.68 5.71
CA ARG A 397 18.76 1.88 5.69
C ARG A 397 18.34 3.24 5.14
N ALA A 398 19.22 4.24 5.19
CA ALA A 398 18.90 5.60 4.76
C ALA A 398 18.46 5.63 3.28
N ASP A 399 19.11 4.84 2.41
CA ASP A 399 18.71 4.73 0.98
C ASP A 399 17.34 4.08 0.80
N LEU A 400 17.02 3.10 1.64
CA LEU A 400 15.73 2.43 1.61
C LEU A 400 14.60 3.36 2.10
N GLU A 401 14.87 4.16 3.14
CA GLU A 401 13.92 5.12 3.72
C GLU A 401 13.73 6.37 2.85
N ALA A 402 14.81 6.87 2.25
CA ALA A 402 14.78 8.03 1.38
C ALA A 402 14.01 7.75 0.08
N GLY A 403 14.13 6.54 -0.46
CA GLY A 403 13.48 6.16 -1.72
C GLY A 403 13.96 6.98 -2.92
N ASP A 404 15.12 7.62 -2.82
CA ASP A 404 15.73 8.49 -3.83
C ASP A 404 16.54 7.65 -4.83
N PRO A 405 16.28 7.71 -6.14
CA PRO A 405 17.11 7.03 -7.14
C PRO A 405 18.45 7.73 -7.40
N TRP A 406 18.56 9.03 -7.14
CA TRP A 406 19.64 9.88 -7.64
C TRP A 406 20.80 10.02 -6.67
N ARG A 407 20.52 9.99 -5.36
CA ARG A 407 21.51 10.18 -4.30
C ARG A 407 21.58 8.97 -3.37
N SER A 408 22.79 8.67 -2.88
CA SER A 408 22.96 7.75 -1.76
C SER A 408 23.16 8.55 -0.48
N TYR A 409 22.54 8.08 0.58
CA TYR A 409 22.53 8.56 1.95
C TYR A 409 23.22 7.59 2.90
N LEU A 410 23.97 6.61 2.37
CA LEU A 410 24.75 5.68 3.17
C LEU A 410 25.63 6.41 4.20
N ALA A 411 26.24 7.53 3.81
CA ALA A 411 27.13 8.34 4.66
C ALA A 411 26.39 9.33 5.60
N SER A 412 25.07 9.24 5.71
CA SER A 412 24.22 10.13 6.52
C SER A 412 23.93 9.59 7.93
N GLY A 413 24.53 8.46 8.31
CA GLY A 413 24.37 7.87 9.64
C GLY A 413 25.00 8.73 10.73
N ILE A 414 24.33 8.81 11.87
CA ILE A 414 24.76 9.58 13.04
C ILE A 414 24.64 8.74 14.32
N THR A 415 25.65 8.85 15.16
CA THR A 415 25.67 8.35 16.54
C THR A 415 25.94 9.52 17.49
N VAL A 416 25.17 9.64 18.57
CA VAL A 416 25.33 10.74 19.53
C VAL A 416 25.12 10.26 20.97
N ARG A 417 25.93 10.76 21.90
CA ARG A 417 25.77 10.53 23.34
C ARG A 417 25.27 11.80 24.03
N LEU A 418 23.98 11.82 24.32
CA LEU A 418 23.27 12.97 24.88
C LEU A 418 23.33 12.93 26.40
N THR A 419 23.87 14.00 27.01
CA THR A 419 23.83 14.16 28.47
C THR A 419 22.59 14.95 28.86
N VAL A 420 21.71 14.35 29.67
CA VAL A 420 20.39 14.90 29.97
C VAL A 420 20.28 15.34 31.44
N ARG A 421 19.58 16.45 31.68
CA ARG A 421 19.35 16.96 33.04
C ARG A 421 18.19 16.25 33.73
N PRO A 422 18.29 15.92 35.03
CA PRO A 422 17.28 15.18 35.78
C PRO A 422 16.09 16.02 36.28
N ASP A 423 16.10 17.34 36.09
CA ASP A 423 15.14 18.28 36.70
C ASP A 423 14.00 18.71 35.76
N ARG A 424 14.04 18.33 34.47
CA ARG A 424 13.10 18.83 33.45
C ARG A 424 12.96 17.91 32.25
N THR A 425 11.88 18.08 31.50
CA THR A 425 11.68 17.43 30.19
C THR A 425 12.59 18.07 29.13
N THR A 426 13.20 17.23 28.29
CA THR A 426 14.11 17.66 27.21
C THR A 426 13.74 16.98 25.89
N TRP A 427 13.70 17.74 24.80
CA TRP A 427 13.59 17.24 23.42
C TRP A 427 14.88 17.52 22.64
N PHE A 428 15.04 16.88 21.48
CA PHE A 428 16.26 17.00 20.68
C PHE A 428 15.96 17.45 19.25
N ARG A 429 16.73 18.41 18.76
CA ARG A 429 16.67 18.93 17.39
C ARG A 429 18.00 18.69 16.68
N VAL A 430 17.95 18.08 15.50
CA VAL A 430 19.11 17.96 14.60
C VAL A 430 19.24 19.24 13.79
N VAL A 431 20.43 19.81 13.74
CA VAL A 431 20.75 21.02 12.98
C VAL A 431 21.96 20.75 12.10
N THR A 432 21.90 21.09 10.82
CA THR A 432 23.05 21.06 9.90
C THR A 432 22.99 22.23 8.93
N ARG A 433 24.02 22.42 8.10
CA ARG A 433 24.02 23.37 6.99
C ARG A 433 24.19 22.66 5.67
N VAL A 434 23.51 23.19 4.65
CA VAL A 434 23.61 22.75 3.27
C VAL A 434 23.86 23.98 2.41
N ALA A 435 25.01 24.01 1.71
CA ALA A 435 25.41 25.15 0.88
C ALA A 435 25.25 26.52 1.59
N GLY A 436 25.68 26.59 2.87
CA GLY A 436 25.60 27.80 3.69
C GLY A 436 24.24 28.11 4.32
N ARG A 437 23.17 27.34 4.01
CA ARG A 437 21.84 27.51 4.60
C ARG A 437 21.64 26.56 5.77
N THR A 438 21.13 27.05 6.90
CA THR A 438 20.87 26.21 8.08
C THR A 438 19.52 25.50 7.94
N VAL A 439 19.54 24.18 8.08
CA VAL A 439 18.33 23.34 8.10
C VAL A 439 18.25 22.58 9.42
N SER A 440 17.04 22.33 9.90
CA SER A 440 16.84 21.60 11.15
C SER A 440 15.56 20.79 11.16
N ALA A 441 15.55 19.74 11.96
CA ALA A 441 14.39 18.88 12.19
C ALA A 441 14.43 18.29 13.60
N TRP A 442 13.26 18.03 14.16
CA TRP A 442 13.14 17.38 15.46
C TRP A 442 13.52 15.90 15.34
N MET A 443 14.20 15.39 16.37
CA MET A 443 14.55 13.99 16.48
C MET A 443 13.28 13.19 16.79
N PRO A 444 12.85 12.28 15.89
CA PRO A 444 11.69 11.45 16.16
C PRO A 444 12.01 10.46 17.27
N GLN A 445 10.96 9.87 17.87
CA GLN A 445 11.17 8.70 18.73
C GLN A 445 11.79 7.55 17.91
N PRO A 446 12.50 6.61 18.55
CA PRO A 446 12.98 5.41 17.87
C PRO A 446 11.87 4.74 17.08
N ALA A 447 12.13 4.41 15.83
CA ALA A 447 11.19 3.69 14.99
C ALA A 447 10.85 2.35 15.67
N GLY A 448 9.63 1.84 15.46
CA GLY A 448 9.20 0.57 16.04
C GLY A 448 8.27 0.72 17.24
N SER A 449 8.77 1.08 18.43
CA SER A 449 7.98 1.11 19.67
C SER A 449 7.90 2.50 20.32
N SER A 450 6.74 2.83 20.90
CA SER A 450 6.57 4.01 21.75
C SER A 450 6.73 3.69 23.25
N ARG A 451 7.40 2.59 23.60
CA ARG A 451 7.61 2.18 24.99
C ARG A 451 8.50 3.18 25.72
N ARG A 452 8.13 3.46 26.97
CA ARG A 452 8.95 4.19 27.93
C ARG A 452 10.17 3.34 28.30
N ARG A 453 11.36 3.89 28.09
CA ARG A 453 12.65 3.28 28.41
C ARG A 453 13.24 3.96 29.65
N PRO A 454 13.03 3.42 30.86
CA PRO A 454 13.64 3.97 32.06
C PRO A 454 15.15 3.72 32.03
N GLY A 455 15.90 4.76 32.35
CA GLY A 455 17.34 4.69 32.57
C GLY A 455 17.67 4.15 33.96
N PRO A 456 18.96 3.83 34.21
CA PRO A 456 19.43 3.44 35.52
C PRO A 456 19.00 4.48 36.59
N PRO A 457 18.49 4.05 37.76
CA PRO A 457 18.05 4.98 38.79
C PRO A 457 19.24 5.69 39.43
N GLU A 458 19.03 6.96 39.79
CA GLU A 458 19.95 7.77 40.57
C GLU A 458 19.15 8.38 41.73
N SER A 459 19.49 8.00 42.97
CA SER A 459 18.85 8.52 44.19
C SER A 459 17.31 8.37 44.22
N GLY A 460 16.76 7.26 43.73
CA GLY A 460 15.31 6.98 43.75
C GLY A 460 14.49 7.72 42.67
N ARG A 461 15.14 8.33 41.69
CA ARG A 461 14.51 8.86 40.47
C ARG A 461 15.20 8.27 39.24
N CYS A 462 14.46 8.09 38.16
CA CYS A 462 15.02 7.67 36.88
C CYS A 462 14.62 8.65 35.77
N LEU A 463 15.47 8.78 34.76
CA LEU A 463 15.08 9.46 33.53
C LEU A 463 14.43 8.44 32.60
N VAL A 464 13.36 8.84 31.92
CA VAL A 464 12.62 7.99 30.99
C VAL A 464 12.73 8.59 29.61
N ALA A 465 13.30 7.84 28.67
CA ALA A 465 13.19 8.15 27.25
C ALA A 465 11.83 7.66 26.74
N SER A 466 11.04 8.54 26.13
CA SER A 466 9.72 8.24 25.60
C SER A 466 9.46 8.97 24.28
N GLY A 467 8.31 8.69 23.68
CA GLY A 467 7.84 9.41 22.50
C GLY A 467 6.33 9.58 22.47
N GLU A 468 5.76 10.13 23.55
CA GLU A 468 4.30 10.32 23.66
C GLU A 468 3.72 11.15 22.51
N ARG A 469 4.55 11.95 21.83
CA ARG A 469 4.17 12.81 20.71
C ARG A 469 4.89 12.48 19.40
N GLY A 470 5.50 11.30 19.32
CA GLY A 470 6.29 10.87 18.16
C GLY A 470 7.68 11.48 18.05
N LEU A 471 8.09 12.31 19.02
CA LEU A 471 9.44 12.88 19.15
C LEU A 471 10.18 12.19 20.28
N LEU A 472 11.51 12.07 20.19
CA LEU A 472 12.32 11.60 21.29
C LEU A 472 12.31 12.66 22.39
N GLU A 473 11.83 12.28 23.57
CA GLU A 473 11.84 13.10 24.77
C GLU A 473 12.45 12.33 25.94
N VAL A 474 13.05 13.06 26.86
CA VAL A 474 13.53 12.51 28.12
C VAL A 474 12.92 13.29 29.26
N SER A 475 12.27 12.60 30.19
CA SER A 475 11.57 13.19 31.34
C SER A 475 11.92 12.50 32.66
N PRO A 476 11.90 13.19 33.81
CA PRO A 476 12.06 12.57 35.11
C PRO A 476 10.83 11.72 35.48
N ALA A 477 11.04 10.54 36.07
CA ALA A 477 10.00 9.69 36.61
C ALA A 477 10.41 9.06 37.95
N GLU A 478 9.43 8.84 38.84
CA GLU A 478 9.64 8.10 40.09
C GLU A 478 9.94 6.62 39.81
N THR A 479 10.92 6.06 40.51
CA THR A 479 11.22 4.61 40.44
C THR A 479 10.00 3.81 40.84
N GLY A 480 9.38 3.13 39.86
CA GLY A 480 8.14 2.35 40.04
C GLY A 480 7.08 2.63 38.98
N ASN A 481 7.20 3.72 38.23
CA ASN A 481 6.33 3.98 37.09
C ASN A 481 6.68 2.99 35.96
N ARG A 482 5.84 1.97 35.76
CA ARG A 482 6.07 0.77 34.94
C ARG A 482 6.37 1.10 33.46
N GLY A 483 7.61 1.49 33.16
CA GLY A 483 8.18 1.47 31.83
C GLY A 483 8.92 0.14 31.66
N SER A 484 8.38 -0.77 30.86
CA SER A 484 8.94 -2.11 30.55
C SER A 484 8.89 -3.18 31.65
N ALA A 485 8.12 -3.01 32.72
CA ALA A 485 7.89 -4.10 33.67
C ALA A 485 7.13 -5.25 32.98
N VAL A 486 7.69 -6.46 33.06
CA VAL A 486 7.03 -7.73 32.75
C VAL A 486 5.61 -7.70 33.35
N PRO A 487 4.56 -8.15 32.64
CA PRO A 487 3.23 -8.26 33.22
C PRO A 487 3.30 -8.98 34.58
N PRO A 488 2.39 -8.68 35.53
CA PRO A 488 2.33 -9.41 36.78
C PRO A 488 2.43 -10.92 36.52
N GLN A 489 3.14 -11.66 37.39
CA GLN A 489 3.54 -13.08 37.24
C GLN A 489 2.41 -14.06 36.85
N GLU A 490 1.15 -13.63 36.89
CA GLU A 490 -0.05 -14.39 36.54
C GLU A 490 -0.46 -14.28 35.04
N GLN A 491 0.17 -13.42 34.22
CA GLN A 491 -0.10 -13.32 32.78
C GLN A 491 1.06 -13.83 31.93
N VAL A 492 0.79 -14.77 31.02
CA VAL A 492 1.75 -15.27 30.05
C VAL A 492 2.20 -14.12 29.15
N ALA A 493 3.52 -13.92 29.06
CA ALA A 493 4.11 -12.86 28.24
C ALA A 493 5.28 -13.42 27.44
N VAL A 494 5.13 -13.46 26.12
CA VAL A 494 6.15 -13.99 25.20
C VAL A 494 6.91 -12.84 24.57
N VAL A 495 8.20 -12.75 24.86
CA VAL A 495 9.10 -11.69 24.38
C VAL A 495 10.08 -12.28 23.39
N VAL A 496 10.18 -11.71 22.20
CA VAL A 496 11.19 -12.05 21.19
C VAL A 496 12.46 -11.29 21.51
N THR A 497 13.59 -11.99 21.63
CA THR A 497 14.90 -11.37 21.89
C THR A 497 15.83 -11.48 20.70
N GLY A 498 15.68 -12.48 19.83
CA GLY A 498 16.57 -12.64 18.68
C GLY A 498 15.95 -13.37 17.51
N ALA A 499 16.53 -13.17 16.34
CA ALA A 499 16.18 -13.83 15.10
C ALA A 499 17.45 -14.12 14.28
N LEU A 500 17.56 -15.32 13.69
CA LEU A 500 18.65 -15.72 12.82
C LEU A 500 18.11 -16.55 11.65
N LEU A 501 18.57 -16.29 10.44
CA LEU A 501 18.16 -17.01 9.23
C LEU A 501 19.32 -17.85 8.70
N SER A 502 19.10 -19.12 8.37
CA SER A 502 20.11 -19.95 7.69
C SER A 502 20.00 -19.88 6.17
N ALA A 503 21.03 -20.39 5.47
CA ALA A 503 21.11 -20.41 4.01
C ALA A 503 19.99 -21.23 3.34
N ASP A 504 19.43 -22.22 4.03
CA ASP A 504 18.27 -23.01 3.60
C ASP A 504 16.91 -22.29 3.83
N ALA A 505 16.95 -21.01 4.23
CA ALA A 505 15.78 -20.20 4.60
C ALA A 505 15.03 -20.67 5.87
N THR A 506 15.65 -21.46 6.75
CA THR A 506 15.11 -21.72 8.08
C THR A 506 15.33 -20.52 9.01
N LEU A 507 14.24 -19.90 9.46
CA LEU A 507 14.26 -18.80 10.43
C LEU A 507 14.16 -19.35 11.86
N VAL A 508 15.16 -19.05 12.68
CA VAL A 508 15.15 -19.33 14.11
C VAL A 508 14.77 -18.07 14.86
N LEU A 509 13.64 -18.08 15.57
CA LEU A 509 13.29 -17.03 16.53
C LEU A 509 13.59 -17.53 17.95
N THR A 510 14.09 -16.63 18.79
CA THR A 510 14.41 -16.91 20.20
C THR A 510 13.83 -15.83 21.09
N GLY A 511 13.56 -16.19 22.34
CA GLY A 511 12.96 -15.26 23.27
C GLY A 511 12.85 -15.78 24.69
N THR A 512 12.16 -15.00 25.52
CA THR A 512 11.80 -15.34 26.90
C THR A 512 10.29 -15.42 27.08
N VAL A 513 9.82 -16.23 28.01
CA VAL A 513 8.39 -16.38 28.34
C VAL A 513 8.15 -16.25 29.85
N ALA A 514 7.28 -15.33 30.25
CA ALA A 514 6.80 -15.24 31.64
C ALA A 514 5.57 -16.12 31.86
N GLY A 515 5.35 -16.58 33.10
CA GLY A 515 4.22 -17.45 33.47
C GLY A 515 4.47 -18.95 33.30
N ALA A 516 5.64 -19.36 32.76
CA ALA A 516 6.11 -20.75 32.64
C ALA A 516 5.04 -21.74 32.12
N PRO A 517 4.49 -21.55 30.91
CA PRO A 517 3.48 -22.46 30.37
C PRO A 517 4.09 -23.85 30.09
N GLU A 518 3.27 -24.91 30.19
CA GLU A 518 3.70 -26.29 29.87
C GLU A 518 4.03 -26.47 28.39
N ASP A 519 3.27 -25.81 27.51
CA ASP A 519 3.44 -25.77 26.07
C ASP A 519 3.43 -24.34 25.54
N LEU A 520 4.11 -24.11 24.43
CA LEU A 520 4.11 -22.82 23.75
C LEU A 520 4.13 -23.04 22.24
N ASP A 521 3.15 -22.47 21.56
CA ASP A 521 3.12 -22.37 20.11
C ASP A 521 3.38 -20.93 19.67
N ILE A 522 4.15 -20.77 18.60
CA ILE A 522 4.29 -19.50 17.88
C ILE A 522 3.41 -19.55 16.64
N VAL A 523 2.62 -18.50 16.45
CA VAL A 523 1.64 -18.40 15.37
C VAL A 523 2.02 -17.24 14.46
N LEU A 524 2.27 -17.53 13.18
CA LEU A 524 2.34 -16.53 12.12
C LEU A 524 0.94 -16.30 11.57
N ALA A 525 0.42 -15.09 11.68
CA ALA A 525 -0.92 -14.75 11.21
C ALA A 525 -0.92 -13.53 10.28
N CYS A 526 -1.50 -13.67 9.10
CA CYS A 526 -1.88 -12.57 8.22
C CYS A 526 -3.38 -12.70 7.87
N SER A 527 -3.91 -11.81 7.04
CA SER A 527 -5.32 -11.85 6.64
C SER A 527 -5.69 -13.13 5.87
N SER A 528 -4.75 -13.72 5.12
CA SER A 528 -5.00 -14.88 4.25
C SER A 528 -4.49 -16.21 4.80
N ALA A 529 -3.61 -16.20 5.81
CA ALA A 529 -2.95 -17.41 6.30
C ALA A 529 -2.67 -17.35 7.81
N ARG A 530 -2.77 -18.50 8.47
CA ARG A 530 -2.41 -18.67 9.87
C ARG A 530 -1.67 -19.99 10.03
N ARG A 531 -0.43 -19.93 10.49
CA ARG A 531 0.44 -21.09 10.68
C ARG A 531 0.87 -21.16 12.14
N THR A 532 0.72 -22.32 12.75
CA THR A 532 1.10 -22.57 14.15
C THR A 532 2.27 -23.52 14.17
N THR A 533 3.33 -23.17 14.90
CA THR A 533 4.54 -23.98 15.02
C THR A 533 4.91 -24.13 16.49
N PRO A 534 5.07 -25.36 17.01
CA PRO A 534 5.49 -25.59 18.38
C PRO A 534 6.86 -24.97 18.68
N ALA A 535 6.98 -24.27 19.80
CA ALA A 535 8.23 -23.74 20.30
C ALA A 535 8.87 -24.70 21.31
N ALA A 536 10.19 -24.86 21.22
CA ALA A 536 10.97 -25.59 22.20
C ALA A 536 11.25 -24.69 23.42
N LEU A 537 10.78 -25.12 24.59
CA LEU A 537 11.06 -24.47 25.87
C LEU A 537 12.41 -24.96 26.43
N ALA A 538 13.18 -24.05 27.02
CA ALA A 538 14.49 -24.31 27.62
C ALA A 538 14.59 -23.69 29.02
N PRO A 539 15.51 -24.19 29.88
CA PRO A 539 15.73 -23.64 31.22
C PRO A 539 15.98 -22.13 31.22
N GLY A 540 15.49 -21.47 32.27
CA GLY A 540 15.58 -20.02 32.43
C GLY A 540 14.52 -19.25 31.66
N ASN A 541 13.31 -19.80 31.50
CA ASN A 541 12.19 -19.16 30.80
C ASN A 541 12.50 -18.79 29.35
N ARG A 542 13.33 -19.58 28.66
CA ARG A 542 13.73 -19.33 27.27
C ARG A 542 12.91 -20.19 26.32
N TRP A 543 12.67 -19.69 25.11
CA TRP A 543 12.03 -20.44 24.04
C TRP A 543 12.75 -20.23 22.70
N SER A 544 12.60 -21.20 21.81
CA SER A 544 13.04 -21.09 20.43
C SER A 544 12.05 -21.77 19.48
N VAL A 545 11.88 -21.25 18.27
CA VAL A 545 11.07 -21.87 17.21
C VAL A 545 11.82 -21.83 15.89
N ARG A 546 11.65 -22.86 15.07
CA ARG A 546 12.18 -22.95 13.71
C ARG A 546 11.04 -22.82 12.73
N LEU A 547 11.14 -21.85 11.83
CA LEU A 547 10.14 -21.54 10.81
C LEU A 547 10.79 -21.73 9.45
N ASP A 548 10.29 -22.69 8.67
CA ASP A 548 10.73 -22.88 7.29
C ASP A 548 10.11 -21.78 6.41
N LEU A 549 10.94 -20.85 5.94
CA LEU A 549 10.48 -19.79 5.03
C LEU A 549 10.52 -20.23 3.56
N ALA A 550 11.11 -21.38 3.22
CA ALA A 550 11.05 -21.95 1.87
C ALA A 550 9.72 -22.69 1.62
N ASP A 551 8.95 -22.96 2.67
CA ASP A 551 7.64 -23.57 2.57
C ASP A 551 6.69 -22.75 1.65
N PRO A 552 6.09 -23.36 0.63
CA PRO A 552 5.22 -22.68 -0.34
C PRO A 552 3.91 -22.13 0.25
N ASP A 553 3.52 -22.57 1.45
CA ASP A 553 2.38 -22.03 2.19
C ASP A 553 2.71 -20.75 2.96
N VAL A 554 3.99 -20.46 3.17
CA VAL A 554 4.45 -19.14 3.61
C VAL A 554 4.53 -18.25 2.37
N GLU A 555 3.81 -17.14 2.35
CA GLU A 555 3.86 -16.15 1.27
C GLU A 555 4.76 -14.97 1.64
N LEU A 556 5.28 -14.27 0.63
CA LEU A 556 5.87 -12.95 0.83
C LEU A 556 4.80 -12.00 1.44
N GLY A 557 5.15 -11.31 2.50
CA GLY A 557 4.21 -10.46 3.22
C GLY A 557 4.54 -10.28 4.68
N THR A 558 3.69 -9.53 5.37
CA THR A 558 3.85 -9.22 6.79
C THR A 558 2.88 -10.03 7.63
N TYR A 559 3.41 -10.80 8.58
CA TYR A 559 2.68 -11.63 9.53
C TYR A 559 2.74 -11.00 10.91
N ALA A 560 1.61 -10.93 11.61
CA ALA A 560 1.61 -10.74 13.05
C ALA A 560 2.21 -11.99 13.73
N LEU A 561 3.07 -11.77 14.71
CA LEU A 561 3.64 -12.85 15.51
C LEU A 561 2.83 -12.99 16.79
N LEU A 562 2.05 -14.06 16.88
CA LEU A 562 1.19 -14.39 18.02
C LEU A 562 1.76 -15.59 18.76
N TRP A 563 1.31 -15.81 19.99
CA TRP A 563 1.63 -17.00 20.77
C TRP A 563 0.35 -17.66 21.28
N ARG A 564 0.41 -18.96 21.51
CA ARG A 564 -0.70 -19.75 22.08
C ARG A 564 -0.16 -20.76 23.09
N THR A 565 -0.90 -20.97 24.18
CA THR A 565 -0.59 -21.99 25.21
C THR A 565 -1.86 -22.78 25.56
N GLY A 566 -1.71 -24.06 25.92
CA GLY A 566 -2.77 -24.97 26.33
C GLY A 566 -3.28 -25.87 25.21
N THR A 567 -2.85 -27.13 25.22
CA THR A 567 -3.45 -28.25 24.46
C THR A 567 -4.05 -29.29 25.41
N GLY A 568 -5.16 -28.98 26.09
CA GLY A 568 -5.74 -29.94 27.04
C GLY A 568 -7.21 -29.73 27.45
N GLY A 569 -8.10 -30.58 26.92
CA GLY A 569 -9.44 -30.85 27.45
C GLY A 569 -10.58 -29.94 26.94
N ALA A 570 -11.74 -30.54 26.64
CA ALA A 570 -12.94 -29.88 26.07
C ALA A 570 -13.58 -28.75 26.93
N LEU A 571 -12.95 -28.35 28.05
CA LEU A 571 -13.48 -27.43 29.06
C LEU A 571 -12.68 -26.12 29.22
N HIS A 572 -11.47 -25.98 28.66
CA HIS A 572 -10.68 -24.74 28.75
C HIS A 572 -10.30 -24.19 27.37
N ARG A 573 -10.57 -22.89 27.15
CA ARG A 573 -10.19 -22.18 25.92
C ARG A 573 -8.67 -21.91 25.94
N PRO A 574 -7.92 -22.19 24.86
CA PRO A 574 -6.50 -21.88 24.79
C PRO A 574 -6.27 -20.38 24.95
N LEU A 575 -5.22 -20.01 25.68
CA LEU A 575 -4.79 -18.61 25.83
C LEU A 575 -4.00 -18.21 24.59
N GLU A 576 -4.26 -16.99 24.10
CA GLU A 576 -3.59 -16.44 22.93
C GLU A 576 -3.26 -14.96 23.15
N GLY A 577 -2.11 -14.52 22.65
CA GLY A 577 -1.69 -13.13 22.72
C GLY A 577 -0.68 -12.77 21.63
N THR A 578 -0.26 -11.51 21.61
CA THR A 578 0.79 -11.02 20.70
C THR A 578 2.17 -11.23 21.31
N CYS A 579 3.15 -11.59 20.48
CA CYS A 579 4.54 -11.58 20.88
C CYS A 579 5.05 -10.14 21.01
N LEU A 580 5.85 -9.87 22.03
CA LEU A 580 6.37 -8.56 22.37
C LEU A 580 7.85 -8.43 21.96
N ALA A 581 8.26 -7.24 21.52
CA ALA A 581 9.66 -6.97 21.21
C ALA A 581 10.48 -6.84 22.49
N GLY A 582 11.58 -7.58 22.59
CA GLY A 582 12.64 -7.38 23.56
C GLY A 582 13.60 -6.28 23.11
N HIS A 583 14.45 -5.78 24.01
CA HIS A 583 15.36 -4.65 23.74
C HIS A 583 16.23 -4.82 22.49
N GLU A 584 16.67 -6.04 22.19
CA GLU A 584 17.54 -6.36 21.04
C GLU A 584 16.82 -6.27 19.67
N VAL A 585 15.49 -6.44 19.65
CA VAL A 585 14.67 -6.36 18.42
C VAL A 585 13.72 -5.16 18.41
N ASP A 586 13.71 -4.39 19.50
CA ASP A 586 12.91 -3.18 19.64
C ASP A 586 13.57 -1.99 18.95
N GLY A 587 13.04 -1.61 17.80
CA GLY A 587 13.60 -0.58 16.95
C GLY A 587 12.97 -0.55 15.55
N PRO A 588 13.56 0.20 14.61
CA PRO A 588 13.19 0.18 13.21
C PRO A 588 13.15 -1.24 12.72
N ALA A 589 12.29 -1.48 11.74
CA ALA A 589 12.18 -2.80 11.17
C ALA A 589 13.56 -3.27 10.66
N THR A 590 14.01 -4.44 11.10
CA THR A 590 15.40 -4.89 10.98
C THR A 590 15.47 -6.17 10.19
N GLU A 591 16.33 -6.22 9.17
CA GLU A 591 16.59 -7.48 8.45
C GLU A 591 17.17 -8.51 9.40
N VAL A 592 16.65 -9.73 9.33
CA VAL A 592 17.20 -10.86 10.08
C VAL A 592 18.56 -11.22 9.47
N PRO A 593 19.62 -11.29 10.28
CA PRO A 593 20.94 -11.67 9.78
C PRO A 593 20.93 -13.09 9.22
N VAL A 594 21.68 -13.31 8.14
CA VAL A 594 21.90 -14.64 7.57
C VAL A 594 23.15 -15.24 8.21
N ALA A 595 23.03 -16.42 8.80
CA ALA A 595 24.15 -17.15 9.36
C ALA A 595 25.16 -17.50 8.25
N PRO A 596 26.47 -17.29 8.46
CA PRO A 596 27.47 -17.73 7.50
C PRO A 596 27.43 -19.26 7.36
N GLU A 597 27.57 -19.78 6.14
CA GLU A 597 27.68 -21.23 5.94
C GLU A 597 28.91 -21.77 6.68
N PRO A 598 28.82 -22.95 7.32
CA PRO A 598 29.98 -23.59 7.92
C PRO A 598 31.03 -23.84 6.82
N ALA A 599 32.26 -23.37 7.04
CA ALA A 599 33.36 -23.58 6.12
C ALA A 599 33.58 -25.08 5.89
N GLY A 600 33.20 -25.61 4.73
CA GLY A 600 33.42 -27.00 4.33
C GLY A 600 32.21 -27.78 3.78
N SER A 601 30.99 -27.24 3.81
CA SER A 601 29.81 -27.91 3.23
C SER A 601 29.76 -27.79 1.71
N ARG A 602 30.39 -28.73 1.01
CA ARG A 602 30.18 -28.96 -0.43
C ARG A 602 28.76 -29.50 -0.63
N VAL A 603 27.90 -28.77 -1.33
CA VAL A 603 26.56 -29.24 -1.72
C VAL A 603 26.70 -30.51 -2.55
N VAL A 604 26.20 -31.63 -2.03
CA VAL A 604 25.97 -32.85 -2.80
C VAL A 604 24.62 -32.68 -3.52
N PRO A 605 24.56 -32.71 -4.87
CA PRO A 605 23.30 -32.59 -5.58
C PRO A 605 22.52 -33.90 -5.43
N GLY A 606 21.45 -33.88 -4.63
CA GLY A 606 20.61 -35.07 -4.44
C GLY A 606 19.59 -34.95 -3.33
N ARG A 607 18.52 -34.16 -3.55
CA ARG A 607 17.12 -34.34 -3.10
C ARG A 607 16.38 -32.99 -3.12
N GLY A 608 15.45 -32.84 -4.07
CA GLY A 608 14.21 -32.05 -3.92
C GLY A 608 14.27 -30.52 -3.83
N VAL A 609 15.42 -29.88 -3.61
CA VAL A 609 15.52 -28.40 -3.68
C VAL A 609 15.76 -28.00 -5.14
N VAL A 610 14.71 -27.51 -5.79
CA VAL A 610 14.79 -26.96 -7.15
C VAL A 610 15.59 -25.65 -7.08
N GLY A 611 16.84 -25.69 -7.55
CA GLY A 611 17.63 -24.53 -7.96
C GLY A 611 17.81 -23.43 -6.90
N GLY A 612 18.64 -23.69 -5.89
CA GLY A 612 19.20 -22.59 -5.10
C GLY A 612 19.97 -21.63 -6.01
N VAL A 613 19.54 -20.38 -6.09
CA VAL A 613 20.31 -19.28 -6.68
C VAL A 613 21.61 -19.21 -5.86
N THR A 614 22.72 -19.61 -6.47
CA THR A 614 23.98 -19.93 -5.79
C THR A 614 24.33 -18.89 -4.72
N GLY A 615 24.34 -19.30 -3.44
CA GLY A 615 24.76 -18.48 -2.29
C GLY A 615 23.70 -17.56 -1.66
N ARG A 616 22.43 -17.58 -2.09
CA ARG A 616 21.33 -16.80 -1.47
C ARG A 616 20.27 -17.72 -0.87
N PRO A 617 19.70 -17.40 0.32
CA PRO A 617 18.55 -18.14 0.84
C PRO A 617 17.33 -17.94 -0.07
N ALA A 618 16.39 -18.90 -0.07
CA ALA A 618 15.19 -18.81 -0.90
C ALA A 618 14.37 -17.53 -0.62
N ARG A 619 14.33 -17.09 0.64
CA ARG A 619 13.69 -15.85 1.12
C ARG A 619 14.51 -15.23 2.24
N ARG A 620 14.27 -13.95 2.51
CA ARG A 620 14.78 -13.23 3.69
C ARG A 620 13.63 -12.86 4.62
N ALA A 621 13.96 -12.41 5.83
CA ALA A 621 12.99 -11.95 6.80
C ALA A 621 13.38 -10.59 7.42
N ARG A 622 12.37 -9.84 7.89
CA ARG A 622 12.54 -8.59 8.63
C ARG A 622 11.65 -8.63 9.88
N ILE A 623 12.21 -8.33 11.04
CA ILE A 623 11.44 -8.11 12.27
C ILE A 623 10.91 -6.69 12.25
N ILE A 624 9.61 -6.52 12.49
CA ILE A 624 8.91 -5.24 12.55
C ILE A 624 8.33 -5.10 13.95
N THR A 625 8.78 -4.09 14.68
CA THR A 625 8.16 -3.73 15.96
C THR A 625 7.07 -2.69 15.72
N ARG A 626 5.89 -2.89 16.32
CA ARG A 626 4.76 -1.95 16.26
C ARG A 626 4.77 -1.02 17.47
N ARG A 627 4.02 0.08 17.40
CA ARG A 627 4.02 1.12 18.44
C ARG A 627 3.63 0.58 19.83
N ASP A 628 2.69 -0.36 19.87
CA ASP A 628 2.28 -1.08 21.09
C ASP A 628 3.35 -2.08 21.61
N GLY A 629 4.46 -2.22 20.89
CA GLY A 629 5.56 -3.12 21.14
C GLY A 629 5.29 -4.57 20.74
N SER A 630 4.20 -4.85 20.02
CA SER A 630 3.98 -6.15 19.39
C SER A 630 4.91 -6.36 18.19
N VAL A 631 5.23 -7.61 17.91
CA VAL A 631 6.15 -8.00 16.82
C VAL A 631 5.36 -8.50 15.62
N ALA A 632 5.82 -8.10 14.44
CA ALA A 632 5.47 -8.68 13.17
C ALA A 632 6.71 -9.16 12.43
N LEU A 633 6.55 -10.17 11.58
CA LEU A 633 7.59 -10.74 10.74
C LEU A 633 7.23 -10.46 9.27
N ALA A 634 8.08 -9.74 8.55
CA ALA A 634 7.93 -9.61 7.10
C ALA A 634 8.83 -10.61 6.38
N VAL A 635 8.23 -11.51 5.62
CA VAL A 635 8.93 -12.42 4.70
C VAL A 635 9.09 -11.69 3.36
N ILE A 636 10.32 -11.60 2.89
CA ILE A 636 10.73 -10.72 1.79
C ILE A 636 11.59 -11.47 0.75
N PRO A 637 11.68 -10.97 -0.50
CA PRO A 637 12.61 -11.49 -1.49
C PRO A 637 14.06 -11.55 -0.98
N PRO A 638 14.89 -12.47 -1.48
CA PRO A 638 16.27 -12.65 -1.03
C PRO A 638 17.25 -11.62 -1.61
N LEU A 639 16.84 -10.36 -1.57
CA LEU A 639 17.62 -9.19 -1.97
C LEU A 639 18.22 -8.51 -0.73
N THR A 640 19.44 -8.03 -0.87
CA THR A 640 20.13 -7.18 0.12
C THR A 640 19.42 -5.83 0.28
N LEU A 641 19.73 -5.09 1.36
CA LEU A 641 19.25 -3.72 1.54
C LEU A 641 19.53 -2.83 0.33
N GLN A 642 20.73 -2.94 -0.25
CA GLN A 642 21.15 -2.12 -1.39
C GLN A 642 20.36 -2.49 -2.66
N GLU A 643 20.19 -3.77 -2.96
CA GLU A 643 19.40 -4.22 -4.13
C GLU A 643 17.91 -3.83 -4.02
N ARG A 644 17.39 -3.66 -2.80
CA ARG A 644 16.00 -3.22 -2.56
C ARG A 644 15.84 -1.70 -2.56
N SER A 645 16.89 -0.94 -2.29
CA SER A 645 16.82 0.52 -2.28
C SER A 645 16.60 1.06 -3.69
N THR A 646 15.88 2.18 -3.80
CA THR A 646 15.65 2.81 -5.11
C THR A 646 16.98 3.21 -5.75
N ARG A 647 17.92 3.76 -4.97
CA ARG A 647 19.27 4.10 -5.41
C ARG A 647 20.03 2.89 -5.93
N GLY A 648 20.07 1.77 -5.20
CA GLY A 648 20.84 0.59 -5.61
C GLY A 648 20.30 -0.03 -6.89
N ARG A 649 18.98 -0.08 -7.07
CA ARG A 649 18.37 -0.48 -8.35
C ARG A 649 18.75 0.47 -9.48
N TRP A 650 18.71 1.78 -9.23
CA TRP A 650 19.07 2.78 -10.23
C TRP A 650 20.54 2.65 -10.66
N VAL A 651 21.47 2.41 -9.73
CA VAL A 651 22.88 2.10 -10.05
C VAL A 651 22.99 0.91 -11.00
N LEU A 652 22.26 -0.18 -10.75
CA LEU A 652 22.30 -1.37 -11.62
C LEU A 652 21.77 -1.08 -13.03
N VAL A 653 20.79 -0.20 -13.15
CA VAL A 653 20.21 0.23 -14.43
C VAL A 653 21.16 1.15 -15.20
N GLU A 654 21.81 2.10 -14.52
CA GLU A 654 22.75 3.05 -15.12
C GLU A 654 24.12 2.46 -15.48
N ARG A 655 24.51 1.35 -14.86
CA ARG A 655 25.73 0.62 -15.23
C ARG A 655 25.73 0.35 -16.74
N GLU A 656 26.94 0.37 -17.30
CA GLU A 656 27.15 0.00 -18.69
C GLU A 656 26.49 -1.36 -18.97
N ALA A 657 25.69 -1.39 -20.03
CA ALA A 657 24.91 -2.57 -20.35
C ALA A 657 25.86 -3.68 -20.81
N PRO A 658 25.68 -4.94 -20.35
CA PRO A 658 26.50 -6.04 -20.85
C PRO A 658 26.32 -6.20 -22.37
N ASP A 659 27.30 -6.79 -23.05
CA ASP A 659 27.13 -7.16 -24.46
C ASP A 659 25.92 -8.09 -24.64
N LEU A 660 25.24 -7.95 -25.78
CA LEU A 660 24.15 -8.87 -26.10
C LEU A 660 24.72 -10.25 -26.39
N ARG A 661 24.24 -11.25 -25.64
CA ARG A 661 24.66 -12.64 -25.75
C ARG A 661 23.52 -13.53 -26.26
N PRO A 662 23.84 -14.59 -27.03
CA PRO A 662 22.90 -15.67 -27.31
C PRO A 662 22.24 -16.15 -26.01
N GLY A 663 20.92 -16.02 -25.91
CA GLY A 663 20.17 -16.38 -24.72
C GLY A 663 18.78 -15.77 -24.69
N VAL A 664 17.91 -16.40 -23.90
CA VAL A 664 16.49 -16.05 -23.78
C VAL A 664 16.19 -15.69 -22.33
N PHE A 665 15.70 -14.48 -22.10
CA PHE A 665 15.11 -14.09 -20.83
C PHE A 665 13.61 -14.36 -20.87
N LEU A 666 13.09 -15.10 -19.88
CA LEU A 666 11.68 -15.45 -19.78
C LEU A 666 11.11 -15.00 -18.43
N GLU A 667 9.91 -14.44 -18.47
CA GLU A 667 9.20 -13.98 -17.28
C GLU A 667 7.70 -14.26 -17.39
N SER A 668 7.09 -14.69 -16.28
CA SER A 668 5.64 -14.86 -16.16
C SER A 668 5.11 -14.06 -14.96
N PHE A 669 4.22 -13.11 -15.22
CA PHE A 669 3.56 -12.22 -14.24
C PHE A 669 4.54 -11.53 -13.28
N GLY A 670 5.62 -10.96 -13.81
CA GLY A 670 6.66 -10.29 -13.03
C GLY A 670 7.48 -11.25 -12.15
N GLY A 671 7.66 -12.49 -12.60
CA GLY A 671 8.42 -13.55 -11.92
C GLY A 671 7.67 -14.25 -10.79
N ARG A 672 6.35 -14.09 -10.69
CA ARG A 672 5.52 -14.67 -9.61
C ARG A 672 5.04 -16.10 -9.87
N ARG A 673 5.29 -16.62 -11.08
CA ARG A 673 4.78 -17.91 -11.56
C ARG A 673 5.83 -18.62 -12.41
N GLY A 674 5.86 -19.95 -12.31
CA GLY A 674 6.60 -20.86 -13.20
C GLY A 674 5.71 -21.49 -14.27
N GLY A 675 4.73 -20.75 -14.80
CA GLY A 675 3.69 -21.28 -15.69
C GLY A 675 3.29 -20.28 -16.78
N ASP A 676 2.13 -20.54 -17.40
CA ASP A 676 1.58 -19.77 -18.52
C ASP A 676 2.39 -19.91 -19.82
N ASN A 677 2.15 -19.05 -20.82
CA ASN A 677 2.74 -19.17 -22.15
C ASN A 677 4.27 -19.15 -22.15
N PRO A 678 4.96 -18.29 -21.37
CA PRO A 678 6.42 -18.27 -21.34
C PRO A 678 7.02 -19.58 -20.82
N ALA A 679 6.35 -20.28 -19.89
CA ALA A 679 6.85 -21.54 -19.34
C ALA A 679 6.78 -22.66 -20.38
N ALA A 680 5.67 -22.76 -21.11
CA ALA A 680 5.52 -23.72 -22.20
C ALA A 680 6.55 -23.48 -23.32
N ILE A 681 6.81 -22.21 -23.65
CA ILE A 681 7.88 -21.85 -24.60
C ILE A 681 9.26 -22.26 -24.06
N CYS A 682 9.54 -22.01 -22.78
CA CYS A 682 10.81 -22.41 -22.15
C CYS A 682 11.05 -23.92 -22.23
N GLU A 683 10.04 -24.71 -21.84
CA GLU A 683 10.08 -26.17 -21.82
C GLU A 683 10.25 -26.72 -23.25
N ASP A 684 9.58 -26.11 -24.23
CA ASP A 684 9.71 -26.47 -25.63
C ASP A 684 11.10 -26.18 -26.21
N LEU A 685 11.67 -25.00 -25.93
CA LEU A 685 13.04 -24.65 -26.33
C LEU A 685 14.05 -25.66 -25.76
N ALA A 686 13.94 -25.96 -24.46
CA ALA A 686 14.81 -26.92 -23.79
C ALA A 686 14.67 -28.34 -24.36
N ALA A 687 13.44 -28.79 -24.62
CA ALA A 687 13.16 -30.11 -25.20
C ALA A 687 13.68 -30.27 -26.63
N HIS A 688 13.80 -29.17 -27.39
CA HIS A 688 14.29 -29.16 -28.78
C HIS A 688 15.76 -28.77 -28.91
N GLY A 689 16.54 -28.89 -27.83
CA GLY A 689 18.01 -28.78 -27.89
C GLY A 689 18.55 -27.36 -28.02
N VAL A 690 17.78 -26.34 -27.64
CA VAL A 690 18.30 -24.96 -27.55
C VAL A 690 19.27 -24.88 -26.37
N THR A 691 20.57 -24.78 -26.65
CA THR A 691 21.65 -24.84 -25.64
C THR A 691 22.06 -23.48 -25.08
N VAL A 692 21.55 -22.37 -25.63
CA VAL A 692 21.80 -21.05 -25.05
C VAL A 692 21.14 -20.95 -23.67
N PRO A 693 21.63 -20.08 -22.77
CA PRO A 693 20.99 -19.92 -21.47
C PRO A 693 19.52 -19.46 -21.58
N LEU A 694 18.65 -20.15 -20.83
CA LEU A 694 17.25 -19.79 -20.64
C LEU A 694 17.09 -19.23 -19.22
N TRP A 695 17.13 -17.90 -19.06
CA TRP A 695 16.98 -17.28 -17.74
C TRP A 695 15.50 -17.13 -17.40
N TRP A 696 15.11 -17.59 -16.21
CA TRP A 696 13.74 -17.49 -15.72
C TRP A 696 13.66 -16.51 -14.54
N SER A 697 12.87 -15.46 -14.72
CA SER A 697 12.62 -14.46 -13.69
C SER A 697 11.80 -15.05 -12.52
N VAL A 698 12.31 -14.92 -11.29
CA VAL A 698 11.61 -15.35 -10.07
C VAL A 698 11.59 -14.24 -9.00
N VAL A 699 10.45 -14.01 -8.34
CA VAL A 699 10.39 -13.05 -7.23
C VAL A 699 11.15 -13.52 -5.98
N ASP A 700 11.28 -14.83 -5.81
CA ASP A 700 12.05 -15.48 -4.73
C ASP A 700 12.39 -16.93 -5.10
N GLY A 701 13.13 -17.64 -4.25
CA GLY A 701 13.56 -19.02 -4.49
C GLY A 701 12.48 -20.10 -4.29
N THR A 702 11.22 -19.73 -4.06
CA THR A 702 10.10 -20.69 -3.92
C THR A 702 9.23 -20.78 -5.16
N VAL A 703 9.43 -19.87 -6.12
CA VAL A 703 8.72 -19.91 -7.40
C VAL A 703 9.21 -21.12 -8.19
N PRO A 704 8.31 -22.02 -8.64
CA PRO A 704 8.71 -23.13 -9.51
C PRO A 704 9.37 -22.61 -10.78
N VAL A 705 10.42 -23.29 -11.24
CA VAL A 705 11.18 -22.93 -12.44
C VAL A 705 10.93 -23.98 -13.51
N PRO A 706 10.59 -23.59 -14.76
CA PRO A 706 10.44 -24.53 -15.86
C PRO A 706 11.70 -25.35 -16.11
N ALA A 707 11.54 -26.59 -16.59
CA ALA A 707 12.67 -27.47 -16.86
C ALA A 707 13.64 -26.84 -17.89
N GLY A 708 14.94 -26.95 -17.62
CA GLY A 708 15.99 -26.38 -18.47
C GLY A 708 16.30 -24.90 -18.24
N ALA A 709 15.53 -24.19 -17.39
CA ALA A 709 15.76 -22.78 -17.11
C ALA A 709 16.65 -22.53 -15.87
N VAL A 710 17.35 -21.40 -15.87
CA VAL A 710 18.17 -20.92 -14.76
C VAL A 710 17.43 -19.79 -14.04
N PRO A 711 17.08 -19.93 -12.74
CA PRO A 711 16.37 -18.88 -12.01
C PRO A 711 17.25 -17.66 -11.77
N VAL A 712 16.68 -16.48 -11.97
CA VAL A 712 17.28 -15.18 -11.64
C VAL A 712 16.30 -14.34 -10.83
N VAL A 713 16.73 -13.83 -9.66
CA VAL A 713 15.84 -13.15 -8.72
C VAL A 713 15.53 -11.73 -9.19
N VAL A 714 14.26 -11.37 -9.35
CA VAL A 714 13.81 -10.04 -9.76
C VAL A 714 14.50 -8.95 -8.93
N GLY A 715 15.18 -8.01 -9.60
CA GLY A 715 15.89 -6.90 -8.97
C GLY A 715 17.32 -7.20 -8.51
N SER A 716 17.79 -8.44 -8.67
CA SER A 716 19.21 -8.78 -8.48
C SER A 716 20.08 -8.29 -9.66
N PRO A 717 21.41 -8.14 -9.47
CA PRO A 717 22.35 -7.88 -10.56
C PRO A 717 22.24 -8.92 -11.68
N GLU A 718 22.15 -10.20 -11.35
CA GLU A 718 22.11 -11.31 -12.31
C GLU A 718 20.84 -11.25 -13.17
N TRP A 719 19.70 -10.91 -12.55
CA TRP A 719 18.44 -10.69 -13.26
C TRP A 719 18.50 -9.45 -14.17
N THR A 720 19.15 -8.38 -13.72
CA THR A 720 19.31 -7.14 -14.51
C THR A 720 20.21 -7.38 -15.73
N GLU A 721 21.31 -8.10 -15.54
CA GLU A 721 22.23 -8.50 -16.61
C GLU A 721 21.54 -9.46 -17.60
N ALA A 722 20.78 -10.44 -17.12
CA ALA A 722 20.03 -11.34 -17.98
C ALA A 722 19.01 -10.58 -18.84
N LEU A 723 18.20 -9.69 -18.25
CA LEU A 723 17.21 -8.92 -18.99
C LEU A 723 17.85 -7.95 -20.02
N ARG A 724 18.96 -7.29 -19.66
CA ARG A 724 19.64 -6.31 -20.54
C ARG A 724 20.57 -6.95 -21.58
N GLY A 725 21.04 -8.17 -21.32
CA GLY A 725 22.02 -8.88 -22.15
C GLY A 725 21.43 -9.97 -23.05
N SER A 726 20.20 -10.42 -22.83
CA SER A 726 19.58 -11.45 -23.68
C SER A 726 19.19 -10.91 -25.05
N ARG A 727 19.43 -11.68 -26.10
CA ARG A 727 18.94 -11.34 -27.46
C ARG A 727 17.43 -11.51 -27.60
N VAL A 728 16.83 -12.47 -26.89
CA VAL A 728 15.38 -12.68 -26.92
C VAL A 728 14.78 -12.52 -25.52
N ILE A 729 13.65 -11.83 -25.43
CA ILE A 729 12.88 -11.61 -24.22
C ILE A 729 11.46 -12.14 -24.47
N VAL A 730 10.97 -13.02 -23.59
CA VAL A 730 9.62 -13.58 -23.64
C VAL A 730 8.90 -13.22 -22.35
N THR A 731 7.79 -12.48 -22.45
CA THR A 731 6.99 -12.10 -21.28
C THR A 731 5.50 -12.11 -21.60
N ASN A 732 4.67 -12.32 -20.59
CA ASN A 732 3.20 -12.29 -20.69
C ASN A 732 2.57 -11.05 -20.03
N ASP A 733 3.38 -10.13 -19.51
CA ASP A 733 2.97 -8.90 -18.86
C ASP A 733 3.97 -7.78 -19.18
N HIS A 734 3.78 -6.60 -18.58
CA HIS A 734 4.73 -5.49 -18.68
C HIS A 734 6.06 -5.80 -17.97
N LEU A 735 7.15 -5.28 -18.53
CA LEU A 735 8.48 -5.34 -17.93
C LEU A 735 8.67 -4.21 -16.89
N PRO A 736 9.78 -4.16 -16.15
CA PRO A 736 10.04 -3.05 -15.23
C PRO A 736 10.13 -1.69 -15.91
N GLN A 737 9.79 -0.64 -15.16
CA GLN A 737 9.56 0.71 -15.70
C GLN A 737 10.77 1.34 -16.38
N TRP A 738 11.98 0.99 -15.96
CA TRP A 738 13.24 1.48 -16.52
C TRP A 738 13.69 0.68 -17.76
N PHE A 739 13.02 -0.43 -18.09
CA PHE A 739 13.41 -1.26 -19.22
C PHE A 739 13.21 -0.50 -20.53
N SER A 740 14.23 -0.54 -21.36
CA SER A 740 14.19 -0.09 -22.75
C SER A 740 14.91 -1.12 -23.61
N LYS A 741 14.21 -1.64 -24.62
CA LYS A 741 14.73 -2.62 -25.58
C LYS A 741 15.89 -2.01 -26.33
N ARG A 742 17.02 -2.71 -26.35
CA ARG A 742 18.21 -2.31 -27.11
C ARG A 742 18.12 -2.80 -28.55
N GLU A 743 18.84 -2.12 -29.43
CA GLU A 743 19.08 -2.64 -30.78
C GLU A 743 19.71 -4.04 -30.69
N GLY A 744 19.25 -4.97 -31.52
CA GLY A 744 19.64 -6.38 -31.48
C GLY A 744 18.81 -7.26 -30.55
N GLN A 745 18.02 -6.70 -29.62
CA GLN A 745 17.06 -7.48 -28.83
C GLN A 745 15.74 -7.69 -29.58
N ARG A 746 15.06 -8.79 -29.25
CA ARG A 746 13.71 -9.16 -29.73
C ARG A 746 12.80 -9.47 -28.56
N LEU A 747 11.64 -8.82 -28.52
CA LEU A 747 10.67 -8.96 -27.44
C LEU A 747 9.38 -9.62 -27.97
N LEU A 748 9.12 -10.83 -27.48
CA LEU A 748 7.89 -11.58 -27.66
C LEU A 748 6.95 -11.34 -26.47
N GLN A 749 5.86 -10.61 -26.72
CA GLN A 749 4.78 -10.43 -25.77
C GLN A 749 3.72 -11.51 -26.00
N THR A 750 3.57 -12.45 -25.07
CA THR A 750 2.59 -13.53 -25.20
C THR A 750 1.19 -13.10 -24.77
N TRP A 751 1.09 -12.02 -23.98
CA TRP A 751 -0.09 -11.70 -23.19
C TRP A 751 -0.55 -12.94 -22.38
N HIS A 752 -1.75 -12.90 -21.80
CA HIS A 752 -2.19 -13.93 -20.84
C HIS A 752 -3.66 -14.35 -21.00
N GLY A 753 -4.24 -14.13 -22.18
CA GLY A 753 -5.57 -14.64 -22.50
C GLY A 753 -6.39 -13.75 -23.45
N THR A 754 -7.47 -14.31 -23.99
CA THR A 754 -8.41 -13.57 -24.84
C THR A 754 -9.14 -12.47 -24.03
N PRO A 755 -9.10 -11.18 -24.45
CA PRO A 755 -9.72 -10.09 -23.70
C PRO A 755 -11.24 -10.20 -23.63
N VAL A 756 -11.78 -10.45 -22.44
CA VAL A 756 -13.22 -10.30 -22.10
C VAL A 756 -13.52 -8.90 -21.57
N LYS A 757 -12.57 -8.34 -20.82
CA LYS A 757 -12.64 -7.03 -20.17
C LYS A 757 -11.96 -5.99 -21.05
N ARG A 758 -12.49 -4.76 -21.07
CA ARG A 758 -11.82 -3.65 -21.79
C ARG A 758 -10.47 -3.34 -21.15
N LEU A 759 -9.46 -3.12 -21.98
CA LEU A 759 -8.08 -2.92 -21.56
C LEU A 759 -7.61 -1.52 -21.90
N LEU A 760 -6.70 -0.96 -21.08
CA LEU A 760 -5.92 0.26 -21.33
C LEU A 760 -6.71 1.40 -22.03
N HIS A 761 -6.60 1.55 -23.35
CA HIS A 761 -7.26 2.63 -24.10
C HIS A 761 -8.78 2.44 -24.27
N ASP A 762 -9.27 1.21 -24.21
CA ASP A 762 -10.70 0.90 -24.27
C ASP A 762 -11.37 0.89 -22.87
N ALA A 763 -10.58 0.89 -21.79
CA ALA A 763 -11.12 0.89 -20.43
C ALA A 763 -11.82 2.22 -20.08
N ALA A 764 -12.76 2.17 -19.14
CA ALA A 764 -13.47 3.36 -18.67
C ALA A 764 -12.50 4.43 -18.11
N PRO A 765 -12.83 5.73 -18.19
CA PRO A 765 -12.07 6.78 -17.53
C PRO A 765 -11.88 6.45 -16.04
N GLY A 766 -10.64 6.57 -15.54
CA GLY A 766 -10.29 6.22 -14.15
C GLY A 766 -9.99 4.75 -13.87
N ALA A 767 -10.34 3.82 -14.75
CA ALA A 767 -10.06 2.39 -14.55
C ALA A 767 -8.55 2.05 -14.64
N VAL A 768 -7.73 2.95 -15.19
CA VAL A 768 -6.30 2.73 -15.39
C VAL A 768 -5.49 3.93 -14.89
N SER A 769 -4.55 3.66 -13.99
CA SER A 769 -3.68 4.70 -13.42
C SER A 769 -2.79 5.39 -14.46
N LEU A 770 -2.46 6.67 -14.24
CA LEU A 770 -1.54 7.43 -15.11
C LEU A 770 -0.19 6.73 -15.27
N ARG A 771 0.36 6.21 -14.16
CA ARG A 771 1.64 5.49 -14.15
C ARG A 771 1.60 4.27 -15.08
N TYR A 772 0.54 3.46 -15.01
CA TYR A 772 0.41 2.30 -15.88
C TYR A 772 0.21 2.71 -17.36
N ARG A 773 -0.58 3.75 -17.63
CA ARG A 773 -0.74 4.25 -19.01
C ARG A 773 0.60 4.68 -19.61
N ARG A 774 1.38 5.49 -18.89
CA ARG A 774 2.72 5.93 -19.32
C ARG A 774 3.67 4.77 -19.53
N LEU A 775 3.67 3.79 -18.63
CA LEU A 775 4.45 2.57 -18.77
C LEU A 775 4.11 1.84 -20.07
N MET A 776 2.82 1.59 -20.33
CA MET A 776 2.37 0.87 -21.52
C MET A 776 2.67 1.67 -22.80
N SER A 777 2.49 3.00 -22.80
CA SER A 777 2.83 3.84 -23.95
C SER A 777 4.32 3.78 -24.32
N ARG A 778 5.22 3.54 -23.35
CA ARG A 778 6.65 3.31 -23.62
C ARG A 778 6.94 1.87 -24.03
N GLN A 779 6.26 0.88 -23.45
CA GLN A 779 6.59 -0.53 -23.66
C GLN A 779 5.95 -1.16 -24.90
N VAL A 780 4.69 -0.86 -25.19
CA VAL A 780 3.95 -1.46 -26.32
C VAL A 780 4.70 -1.27 -27.66
N PRO A 781 5.26 -0.08 -27.98
CA PRO A 781 6.02 0.09 -29.22
C PRO A 781 7.30 -0.74 -29.30
N GLN A 782 7.79 -1.26 -28.18
CA GLN A 782 9.02 -2.07 -28.14
C GLN A 782 8.76 -3.55 -28.45
N TRP A 783 7.51 -4.01 -28.52
CA TRP A 783 7.20 -5.41 -28.78
C TRP A 783 7.39 -5.76 -30.26
N ASP A 784 8.25 -6.73 -30.54
CA ASP A 784 8.49 -7.20 -31.92
C ASP A 784 7.38 -8.15 -32.37
N LEU A 785 6.79 -8.90 -31.44
CA LEU A 785 5.72 -9.84 -31.72
C LEU A 785 4.73 -9.91 -30.56
N LEU A 786 3.44 -9.87 -30.87
CA LEU A 786 2.34 -10.08 -29.92
C LEU A 786 1.57 -11.37 -30.26
N LEU A 787 1.33 -12.24 -29.28
CA LEU A 787 0.48 -13.41 -29.47
C LEU A 787 -1.00 -13.08 -29.25
N ALA A 788 -1.87 -13.72 -30.02
CA ALA A 788 -3.32 -13.70 -29.79
C ALA A 788 -3.93 -15.06 -30.15
N GLN A 789 -4.87 -15.54 -29.32
CA GLN A 789 -5.49 -16.85 -29.52
C GLN A 789 -6.31 -16.95 -30.80
N ASN A 790 -6.94 -15.85 -31.21
CA ASN A 790 -7.81 -15.78 -32.38
C ASN A 790 -7.80 -14.36 -32.98
N GLN A 791 -8.38 -14.22 -34.18
CA GLN A 791 -8.44 -12.97 -34.95
C GLN A 791 -9.06 -11.81 -34.14
N GLU A 792 -10.18 -12.08 -33.46
CA GLU A 792 -10.91 -11.08 -32.67
C GLU A 792 -10.09 -10.61 -31.46
N ALA A 793 -9.45 -11.54 -30.74
CA ALA A 793 -8.51 -11.24 -29.66
C ALA A 793 -7.36 -10.36 -30.16
N GLY A 794 -6.80 -10.68 -31.33
CA GLY A 794 -5.74 -9.91 -31.96
C GLY A 794 -6.16 -8.47 -32.26
N GLN A 795 -7.34 -8.27 -32.85
CA GLN A 795 -7.88 -6.94 -33.14
C GLN A 795 -8.12 -6.12 -31.85
N ARG A 796 -8.72 -6.75 -30.83
CA ARG A 796 -8.94 -6.11 -29.52
C ARG A 796 -7.64 -5.70 -28.86
N LEU A 797 -6.65 -6.59 -28.82
CA LEU A 797 -5.34 -6.28 -28.22
C LEU A 797 -4.64 -5.15 -28.97
N LYS A 798 -4.62 -5.16 -30.31
CA LYS A 798 -4.04 -4.07 -31.11
C LYS A 798 -4.66 -2.73 -30.79
N ARG A 799 -6.00 -2.65 -30.81
CA ARG A 799 -6.74 -1.43 -30.50
C ARG A 799 -6.52 -0.98 -29.06
N ALA A 800 -6.75 -1.86 -28.10
CA ALA A 800 -6.76 -1.52 -26.69
C ALA A 800 -5.38 -1.14 -26.16
N LEU A 801 -4.32 -1.76 -26.70
CA LEU A 801 -2.93 -1.48 -26.32
C LEU A 801 -2.29 -0.38 -27.18
N GLY A 802 -2.90 0.02 -28.29
CA GLY A 802 -2.27 0.91 -29.27
C GLY A 802 -1.12 0.23 -30.02
N TYR A 803 -1.16 -1.09 -30.16
CA TYR A 803 -0.08 -1.87 -30.78
C TYR A 803 -0.24 -1.92 -32.30
N SER A 804 0.78 -1.42 -33.02
CA SER A 804 0.81 -1.38 -34.49
C SER A 804 1.61 -2.51 -35.13
N GLY A 805 2.39 -3.28 -34.35
CA GLY A 805 3.28 -4.32 -34.85
C GLY A 805 2.61 -5.64 -35.27
N GLU A 806 3.43 -6.68 -35.39
CA GLU A 806 3.04 -8.01 -35.85
C GLU A 806 2.30 -8.79 -34.76
N VAL A 807 1.16 -9.39 -35.15
CA VAL A 807 0.39 -10.27 -34.27
C VAL A 807 0.40 -11.68 -34.83
N ARG A 808 0.92 -12.64 -34.07
CA ARG A 808 0.79 -14.06 -34.37
C ARG A 808 -0.51 -14.58 -33.78
N VAL A 809 -1.46 -14.87 -34.68
CA VAL A 809 -2.71 -15.55 -34.33
C VAL A 809 -2.49 -17.06 -34.32
N GLY A 810 -2.77 -17.71 -33.19
CA GLY A 810 -2.67 -19.16 -33.00
C GLY A 810 -2.97 -19.54 -31.55
N GLU A 811 -3.22 -20.83 -31.29
CA GLU A 811 -3.53 -21.27 -29.92
C GLU A 811 -2.39 -20.98 -28.94
N TYR A 812 -2.75 -20.71 -27.70
CA TYR A 812 -1.78 -20.29 -26.70
C TYR A 812 -0.82 -21.44 -26.31
N PRO A 813 0.51 -21.21 -26.25
CA PRO A 813 1.50 -22.20 -25.83
C PRO A 813 1.17 -22.96 -24.54
N ARG A 814 0.62 -22.27 -23.54
CA ARG A 814 0.29 -22.87 -22.23
C ARG A 814 -0.64 -24.07 -22.33
N ASN A 815 -1.50 -24.11 -23.35
CA ASN A 815 -2.50 -25.15 -23.55
C ASN A 815 -1.86 -26.51 -23.94
N VAL A 816 -0.55 -26.56 -24.23
CA VAL A 816 0.20 -27.82 -24.42
C VAL A 816 0.09 -28.74 -23.21
N ARG A 817 -0.08 -28.16 -22.01
CA ARG A 817 -0.28 -28.93 -20.76
C ARG A 817 -1.59 -29.70 -20.72
N MET A 818 -2.54 -29.44 -21.62
CA MET A 818 -3.78 -30.21 -21.73
C MET A 818 -3.64 -31.51 -22.54
N LEU A 819 -2.55 -31.68 -23.30
CA LEU A 819 -2.38 -32.77 -24.25
C LEU A 819 -2.16 -34.15 -23.60
N GLY A 820 -2.00 -34.23 -22.27
CA GLY A 820 -1.82 -35.48 -21.55
C GLY A 820 -3.09 -36.35 -21.39
N GLY A 821 -4.24 -35.90 -21.93
CA GLY A 821 -5.46 -36.70 -22.06
C GLY A 821 -5.94 -37.37 -20.76
N ALA A 822 -6.36 -38.64 -20.87
CA ALA A 822 -6.91 -39.40 -19.75
C ALA A 822 -5.89 -39.72 -18.64
N ASP A 823 -4.61 -39.89 -18.97
CA ASP A 823 -3.55 -40.15 -18.00
C ASP A 823 -3.31 -38.94 -17.09
N LEU A 824 -3.23 -37.75 -17.70
CA LEU A 824 -3.13 -36.50 -16.97
C LEU A 824 -4.34 -36.33 -16.04
N ARG A 825 -5.55 -36.56 -16.55
CA ARG A 825 -6.77 -36.49 -15.74
C ARG A 825 -6.71 -37.41 -14.52
N ARG A 826 -6.30 -38.67 -14.70
CA ARG A 826 -6.15 -39.63 -13.60
C ARG A 826 -5.11 -39.20 -12.58
N ARG A 827 -3.95 -38.69 -13.04
CA ARG A 827 -2.88 -38.19 -12.18
C ARG A 827 -3.38 -37.04 -11.29
N VAL A 828 -3.93 -35.98 -11.90
CA VAL A 828 -4.38 -34.78 -11.19
C VAL A 828 -5.51 -35.12 -10.20
N ARG A 829 -6.47 -35.97 -10.61
CA ARG A 829 -7.54 -36.41 -9.70
C ARG A 829 -6.99 -37.19 -8.50
N ARG A 830 -6.02 -38.08 -8.71
CA ARG A 830 -5.37 -38.83 -7.63
C ARG A 830 -4.63 -37.92 -6.66
N GLU A 831 -3.87 -36.95 -7.18
CA GLU A 831 -3.15 -35.96 -6.37
C GLU A 831 -4.11 -35.11 -5.50
N LEU A 832 -5.29 -34.79 -6.04
CA LEU A 832 -6.33 -34.05 -5.33
C LEU A 832 -7.23 -34.95 -4.46
N GLY A 833 -7.01 -36.27 -4.41
CA GLY A 833 -7.84 -37.21 -3.64
C GLY A 833 -9.26 -37.39 -4.19
N ILE A 834 -9.46 -37.16 -5.48
CA ILE A 834 -10.75 -37.26 -6.18
C ILE A 834 -10.87 -38.66 -6.80
N GLY A 835 -11.94 -39.39 -6.47
CA GLY A 835 -12.24 -40.69 -7.08
C GLY A 835 -12.53 -40.56 -8.58
N GLU A 836 -12.20 -41.59 -9.37
CA GLU A 836 -12.30 -41.55 -10.84
C GLU A 836 -13.71 -41.23 -11.35
N GLU A 837 -14.73 -41.76 -10.66
CA GLU A 837 -16.16 -41.58 -10.98
C GLU A 837 -16.81 -40.33 -10.35
N ARG A 838 -16.10 -39.60 -9.47
CA ARG A 838 -16.67 -38.41 -8.81
C ARG A 838 -16.86 -37.27 -9.81
N ARG A 839 -18.04 -36.66 -9.78
CA ARG A 839 -18.34 -35.42 -10.51
C ARG A 839 -17.49 -34.29 -9.96
N THR A 840 -16.86 -33.52 -10.85
CA THR A 840 -15.93 -32.46 -10.46
C THR A 840 -16.24 -31.16 -11.21
N VAL A 841 -16.46 -30.08 -10.46
CA VAL A 841 -16.67 -28.73 -10.99
C VAL A 841 -15.44 -27.88 -10.68
N LEU A 842 -14.80 -27.32 -11.70
CA LEU A 842 -13.81 -26.26 -11.50
C LEU A 842 -14.52 -24.93 -11.39
N TRP A 843 -14.45 -24.29 -10.23
CA TRP A 843 -15.04 -22.97 -10.01
C TRP A 843 -13.92 -21.92 -9.88
N ALA A 844 -13.82 -21.04 -10.88
CA ALA A 844 -12.74 -20.07 -11.04
C ALA A 844 -13.26 -18.65 -11.31
N PRO A 845 -13.87 -17.96 -10.31
CA PRO A 845 -14.35 -16.60 -10.48
C PRO A 845 -13.20 -15.58 -10.57
N THR A 846 -13.44 -14.45 -11.25
CA THR A 846 -12.47 -13.35 -11.30
C THR A 846 -12.46 -12.53 -10.01
N TRP A 847 -11.36 -11.80 -9.80
CA TRP A 847 -11.20 -10.89 -8.67
C TRP A 847 -12.13 -9.65 -8.78
N ARG A 848 -12.42 -9.01 -7.63
CA ARG A 848 -13.21 -7.78 -7.49
C ARG A 848 -12.44 -6.75 -6.67
N GLU A 849 -12.42 -5.49 -7.11
CA GLU A 849 -11.67 -4.40 -6.47
C GLU A 849 -12.25 -4.07 -5.07
N ASP A 850 -13.58 -4.15 -4.91
CA ASP A 850 -14.29 -3.91 -3.65
C ASP A 850 -13.86 -4.80 -2.47
N LEU A 851 -13.27 -5.97 -2.78
CA LEU A 851 -12.72 -6.90 -1.79
C LEU A 851 -11.39 -6.43 -1.17
N ARG A 852 -10.70 -5.48 -1.81
CA ARG A 852 -9.41 -4.93 -1.33
C ARG A 852 -9.55 -4.13 -0.03
N HIS A 853 -10.74 -3.60 0.25
CA HIS A 853 -11.00 -2.68 1.37
C HIS A 853 -11.82 -3.27 2.52
N ALA A 854 -12.11 -4.58 2.49
CA ALA A 854 -12.87 -5.25 3.53
C ALA A 854 -12.18 -5.19 4.92
N ASP A 855 -10.85 -5.07 4.97
CA ASP A 855 -10.06 -5.13 6.21
C ASP A 855 -9.72 -3.78 6.88
N VAL A 856 -10.19 -2.64 6.34
CA VAL A 856 -10.12 -1.33 7.04
C VAL A 856 -11.52 -0.82 7.41
N ARG A 857 -12.58 -1.47 6.92
CA ARG A 857 -13.98 -1.15 7.23
C ARG A 857 -14.53 -2.17 8.22
N GLY A 858 -14.29 -1.95 9.51
CA GLY A 858 -15.13 -2.53 10.56
C GLY A 858 -16.58 -2.10 10.33
N GLY A 859 -17.39 -2.94 9.66
CA GLY A 859 -18.82 -2.68 9.46
C GLY A 859 -19.47 -3.20 8.18
N ARG A 860 -18.74 -3.68 7.15
CA ARG A 860 -19.37 -4.31 5.96
C ARG A 860 -18.94 -5.77 5.79
N HIS A 861 -19.26 -6.62 6.76
CA HIS A 861 -19.14 -8.09 6.65
C HIS A 861 -20.31 -8.73 5.86
N GLY A 862 -20.99 -7.99 4.98
CA GLY A 862 -22.36 -8.32 4.59
C GLY A 862 -22.62 -8.82 3.17
N GLN A 863 -21.75 -8.60 2.18
CA GLN A 863 -22.15 -8.88 0.78
C GLN A 863 -21.15 -9.68 -0.07
N LEU A 864 -19.88 -9.82 0.34
CA LEU A 864 -18.85 -10.45 -0.49
C LEU A 864 -18.36 -11.82 0.02
N SER A 865 -18.93 -12.32 1.13
CA SER A 865 -18.89 -13.74 1.49
C SER A 865 -19.79 -14.61 0.58
N SER A 866 -20.55 -14.00 -0.32
CA SER A 866 -21.68 -14.60 -1.05
C SER A 866 -21.27 -15.57 -2.17
N ILE A 867 -20.24 -15.29 -2.98
CA ILE A 867 -19.93 -16.13 -4.17
C ILE A 867 -19.55 -17.57 -3.79
N TRP A 868 -18.99 -17.77 -2.60
CA TRP A 868 -18.63 -19.09 -2.07
C TRP A 868 -19.60 -19.60 -1.00
N ALA A 869 -20.50 -18.76 -0.46
CA ALA A 869 -21.35 -19.10 0.69
C ALA A 869 -22.18 -20.36 0.44
N ASP A 870 -22.76 -20.45 -0.76
CA ASP A 870 -23.65 -21.54 -1.14
C ASP A 870 -22.93 -22.69 -1.86
N ALA A 871 -21.62 -22.62 -2.04
CA ALA A 871 -20.84 -23.64 -2.72
C ALA A 871 -20.86 -25.01 -1.99
N PRO A 872 -20.77 -25.10 -0.65
CA PRO A 872 -20.89 -26.38 0.05
C PRO A 872 -22.28 -27.02 -0.11
N ALA A 873 -23.34 -26.21 -0.02
CA ALA A 873 -24.71 -26.68 -0.23
C ALA A 873 -24.93 -27.16 -1.66
N LEU A 874 -24.32 -26.49 -2.65
CA LEU A 874 -24.33 -26.90 -4.04
C LEU A 874 -23.57 -28.22 -4.27
N ALA A 875 -22.40 -28.38 -3.63
CA ALA A 875 -21.59 -29.60 -3.68
C ALA A 875 -22.37 -30.81 -3.15
N ASP A 876 -22.98 -30.66 -1.97
CA ASP A 876 -23.80 -31.70 -1.34
C ASP A 876 -25.06 -32.00 -2.19
N ARG A 877 -25.77 -30.98 -2.68
CA ARG A 877 -26.99 -31.16 -3.49
C ARG A 877 -26.75 -31.91 -4.81
N LEU A 878 -25.60 -31.71 -5.44
CA LEU A 878 -25.27 -32.29 -6.75
C LEU A 878 -24.42 -33.57 -6.66
N ASP A 879 -24.06 -33.98 -5.45
CA ASP A 879 -23.05 -35.00 -5.16
C ASP A 879 -21.78 -34.81 -6.01
N THR A 880 -21.19 -33.62 -5.91
CA THR A 880 -20.01 -33.21 -6.70
C THR A 880 -18.91 -32.68 -5.82
N VAL A 881 -17.67 -32.82 -6.28
CA VAL A 881 -16.51 -32.11 -5.72
C VAL A 881 -16.39 -30.76 -6.43
N ILE A 882 -16.18 -29.69 -5.66
CA ILE A 882 -15.91 -28.35 -6.21
C ILE A 882 -14.43 -28.01 -6.02
N LEU A 883 -13.72 -27.79 -7.12
CA LEU A 883 -12.36 -27.27 -7.11
C LEU A 883 -12.42 -25.75 -7.05
N MET A 884 -12.11 -25.20 -5.88
CA MET A 884 -12.15 -23.77 -5.60
C MET A 884 -10.84 -23.11 -6.08
N ARG A 885 -10.88 -22.39 -7.20
CA ARG A 885 -9.75 -21.61 -7.73
C ARG A 885 -9.98 -20.13 -7.44
N SER A 886 -9.62 -19.69 -6.25
CA SER A 886 -9.73 -18.30 -5.83
C SER A 886 -8.49 -17.47 -6.20
N HIS A 887 -8.68 -16.16 -6.38
CA HIS A 887 -7.56 -15.23 -6.42
C HIS A 887 -6.92 -15.13 -5.03
N HIS A 888 -5.59 -14.96 -4.95
CA HIS A 888 -4.86 -14.90 -3.67
C HIS A 888 -5.37 -13.84 -2.69
N MET A 889 -6.01 -12.78 -3.18
CA MET A 889 -6.63 -11.71 -2.38
C MET A 889 -8.02 -12.05 -1.81
N ASN A 890 -8.67 -13.13 -2.27
CA ASN A 890 -10.04 -13.52 -1.93
C ASN A 890 -10.13 -14.94 -1.35
N ARG A 891 -9.03 -15.42 -0.75
CA ARG A 891 -8.98 -16.79 -0.24
C ARG A 891 -9.93 -16.93 0.94
N THR A 892 -10.84 -17.89 0.82
CA THR A 892 -11.67 -18.36 1.93
C THR A 892 -11.30 -19.80 2.24
N ARG A 893 -11.70 -20.32 3.39
CA ARG A 893 -11.51 -21.75 3.69
C ARG A 893 -12.49 -22.57 2.85
N PRO A 894 -12.05 -23.69 2.24
CA PRO A 894 -12.98 -24.56 1.54
C PRO A 894 -13.98 -25.16 2.55
N GLY A 895 -15.26 -25.19 2.17
CA GLY A 895 -16.29 -25.91 2.93
C GLY A 895 -16.31 -27.40 2.59
N LYS A 896 -17.25 -28.13 3.18
CA LYS A 896 -17.47 -29.56 2.88
C LYS A 896 -17.72 -29.76 1.38
N GLY A 897 -17.10 -30.79 0.79
CA GLY A 897 -17.21 -31.09 -0.63
C GLY A 897 -16.37 -30.18 -1.56
N MET A 898 -15.56 -29.29 -0.99
CA MET A 898 -14.70 -28.37 -1.75
C MET A 898 -13.22 -28.68 -1.53
N ILE A 899 -12.41 -28.45 -2.55
CA ILE A 899 -10.94 -28.54 -2.50
C ILE A 899 -10.37 -27.19 -2.93
N ASP A 900 -9.57 -26.54 -2.07
CA ASP A 900 -8.85 -25.32 -2.45
C ASP A 900 -7.70 -25.68 -3.42
N VAL A 901 -7.87 -25.31 -4.68
CA VAL A 901 -6.86 -25.50 -5.73
C VAL A 901 -6.22 -24.18 -6.14
N SER A 902 -6.36 -23.11 -5.35
CA SER A 902 -5.85 -21.77 -5.67
C SER A 902 -4.31 -21.72 -5.80
N ARG A 903 -3.60 -22.62 -5.11
CA ARG A 903 -2.14 -22.78 -5.20
C ARG A 903 -1.68 -23.80 -6.25
N TYR A 904 -2.60 -24.56 -6.86
CA TYR A 904 -2.22 -25.61 -7.81
C TYR A 904 -1.44 -24.99 -9.00
N PRO A 905 -0.29 -25.53 -9.42
CA PRO A 905 0.61 -24.83 -10.34
C PRO A 905 0.03 -24.53 -11.73
N SER A 906 -0.68 -25.50 -12.32
CA SER A 906 -1.23 -25.39 -13.69
C SER A 906 -2.75 -25.38 -13.68
N VAL A 907 -3.35 -24.34 -14.22
CA VAL A 907 -4.81 -24.28 -14.39
C VAL A 907 -5.27 -25.20 -15.51
N GLU A 908 -4.43 -25.43 -16.52
CA GLU A 908 -4.66 -26.31 -17.66
C GLU A 908 -4.88 -27.76 -17.22
N GLU A 909 -4.06 -28.25 -16.29
CA GLU A 909 -4.24 -29.57 -15.69
C GLU A 909 -5.57 -29.68 -14.90
N LEU A 910 -5.97 -28.62 -14.19
CA LEU A 910 -7.26 -28.57 -13.49
C LEU A 910 -8.44 -28.59 -14.49
N MET A 911 -8.30 -27.94 -15.64
CA MET A 911 -9.30 -27.97 -16.71
C MET A 911 -9.49 -29.40 -17.27
N VAL A 912 -8.39 -30.15 -17.38
CA VAL A 912 -8.43 -31.57 -17.76
C VAL A 912 -9.06 -32.43 -16.66
N ALA A 913 -8.80 -32.14 -15.39
CA ALA A 913 -9.36 -32.87 -14.25
C ALA A 913 -10.88 -32.65 -14.04
N ALA A 914 -11.38 -31.45 -14.36
CA ALA A 914 -12.77 -31.07 -14.16
C ALA A 914 -13.71 -31.63 -15.23
N ASP A 915 -14.98 -31.81 -14.88
CA ASP A 915 -16.04 -32.21 -15.82
C ASP A 915 -16.82 -30.98 -16.33
N VAL A 916 -16.89 -29.91 -15.54
CA VAL A 916 -17.58 -28.64 -15.86
C VAL A 916 -16.79 -27.46 -15.31
N LEU A 917 -16.73 -26.35 -16.05
CA LEU A 917 -16.21 -25.06 -15.56
C LEU A 917 -17.35 -24.14 -15.11
N VAL A 918 -17.18 -23.48 -13.97
CA VAL A 918 -17.98 -22.32 -13.52
C VAL A 918 -17.04 -21.13 -13.36
N SER A 919 -17.34 -20.04 -14.04
CA SER A 919 -16.54 -18.81 -14.03
C SER A 919 -17.41 -17.61 -14.41
N ASP A 920 -16.88 -16.39 -14.50
CA ASP A 920 -17.64 -15.15 -14.69
C ASP A 920 -17.16 -14.32 -15.92
N TYR A 921 -16.21 -13.40 -15.73
CA TYR A 921 -15.66 -12.48 -16.73
C TYR A 921 -14.21 -12.85 -17.09
N SER A 922 -13.91 -14.14 -17.10
CA SER A 922 -12.56 -14.69 -17.25
C SER A 922 -12.25 -15.14 -18.68
N SER A 923 -11.00 -14.96 -19.10
CA SER A 923 -10.49 -15.51 -20.36
C SER A 923 -10.38 -17.04 -20.35
N ILE A 924 -10.47 -17.68 -19.18
CA ILE A 924 -10.38 -19.15 -19.03
C ILE A 924 -11.44 -19.90 -19.87
N PHE A 925 -12.56 -19.25 -20.22
CA PHE A 925 -13.59 -19.87 -21.06
C PHE A 925 -13.11 -20.20 -22.48
N PHE A 926 -12.10 -19.49 -22.98
CA PHE A 926 -11.53 -19.73 -24.31
C PHE A 926 -10.59 -20.94 -24.28
N ASP A 927 -9.73 -21.05 -23.27
CA ASP A 927 -8.87 -22.23 -23.11
C ASP A 927 -9.67 -23.49 -22.76
N PHE A 928 -10.65 -23.37 -21.86
CA PHE A 928 -11.48 -24.52 -21.45
C PHE A 928 -12.29 -25.09 -22.61
N ALA A 929 -12.62 -24.27 -23.62
CA ALA A 929 -13.34 -24.73 -24.80
C ALA A 929 -12.58 -25.82 -25.59
N LEU A 930 -11.24 -25.84 -25.51
CA LEU A 930 -10.40 -26.87 -26.13
C LEU A 930 -10.69 -28.27 -25.59
N THR A 931 -11.17 -28.38 -24.35
CA THR A 931 -11.52 -29.67 -23.74
C THR A 931 -12.83 -30.27 -24.28
N GLY A 932 -13.62 -29.51 -25.04
CA GLY A 932 -14.96 -29.90 -25.48
C GLY A 932 -16.00 -30.01 -24.35
N LYS A 933 -15.63 -29.68 -23.11
CA LYS A 933 -16.49 -29.83 -21.93
C LYS A 933 -17.41 -28.61 -21.72
N PRO A 934 -18.57 -28.79 -21.08
CA PRO A 934 -19.51 -27.72 -20.83
C PRO A 934 -18.99 -26.72 -19.76
N ALA A 935 -19.38 -25.46 -19.91
CA ALA A 935 -19.07 -24.39 -18.96
C ALA A 935 -20.30 -23.52 -18.68
N VAL A 936 -20.39 -22.95 -17.47
CA VAL A 936 -21.48 -22.08 -17.02
C VAL A 936 -20.90 -20.73 -16.59
N ILE A 937 -21.54 -19.64 -17.00
CA ILE A 937 -21.21 -18.29 -16.56
C ILE A 937 -22.07 -17.97 -15.34
N TYR A 938 -21.43 -17.73 -14.20
CA TYR A 938 -22.10 -17.26 -12.98
C TYR A 938 -21.66 -15.82 -12.69
N ALA A 939 -22.57 -14.86 -12.89
CA ALA A 939 -22.28 -13.43 -12.92
C ALA A 939 -23.28 -12.64 -12.06
N PRO A 940 -23.31 -12.85 -10.73
CA PRO A 940 -24.31 -12.23 -9.85
C PRO A 940 -24.21 -10.70 -9.77
N ASP A 941 -23.08 -10.13 -10.16
CA ASP A 941 -22.74 -8.71 -10.10
C ASP A 941 -22.54 -8.06 -11.48
N LEU A 942 -23.19 -8.61 -12.52
CA LEU A 942 -23.03 -8.18 -13.92
C LEU A 942 -23.22 -6.69 -14.15
N GLU A 943 -24.26 -6.09 -13.56
CA GLU A 943 -24.56 -4.67 -13.75
C GLU A 943 -23.43 -3.81 -13.18
N HIS A 944 -23.02 -4.07 -11.94
CA HIS A 944 -21.91 -3.37 -11.31
C HIS A 944 -20.59 -3.55 -12.07
N TYR A 945 -20.27 -4.79 -12.49
CA TYR A 945 -19.02 -5.09 -13.18
C TYR A 945 -18.90 -4.40 -14.55
N ARG A 946 -20.01 -4.37 -15.29
CA ARG A 946 -20.08 -3.77 -16.63
C ARG A 946 -20.01 -2.24 -16.55
N ASP A 947 -20.72 -1.65 -15.59
CA ASP A 947 -20.99 -0.21 -15.58
C ASP A 947 -20.03 0.59 -14.69
N VAL A 948 -19.37 -0.06 -13.70
CA VAL A 948 -18.51 0.61 -12.70
C VAL A 948 -17.04 0.20 -12.79
N GLU A 949 -16.71 -1.08 -12.97
CA GLU A 949 -15.30 -1.52 -12.92
C GLU A 949 -14.52 -1.22 -14.21
N ARG A 950 -14.48 -2.16 -15.16
CA ARG A 950 -13.57 -2.10 -16.32
C ARG A 950 -14.32 -2.01 -17.66
N GLY A 951 -15.61 -2.34 -17.66
CA GLY A 951 -16.37 -2.57 -18.88
C GLY A 951 -16.00 -3.91 -19.56
N LEU A 952 -16.94 -4.43 -20.33
CA LEU A 952 -16.82 -5.70 -21.05
C LEU A 952 -16.87 -5.47 -22.58
N TYR A 953 -16.28 -6.39 -23.34
CA TYR A 953 -16.43 -6.43 -24.80
C TYR A 953 -17.71 -7.22 -25.20
N ASP A 954 -18.27 -6.88 -26.37
CA ASP A 954 -19.31 -7.61 -27.13
C ASP A 954 -20.49 -8.20 -26.34
N ASP A 955 -21.24 -7.35 -25.64
CA ASP A 955 -22.45 -7.72 -24.85
C ASP A 955 -22.25 -8.93 -23.93
N TRP A 956 -21.01 -9.23 -23.52
CA TRP A 956 -20.72 -10.33 -22.61
C TRP A 956 -21.58 -10.22 -21.33
N PRO A 957 -22.16 -11.32 -20.84
CA PRO A 957 -22.06 -12.71 -21.32
C PRO A 957 -23.12 -13.13 -22.35
N ARG A 958 -23.99 -12.23 -22.82
CA ARG A 958 -25.17 -12.59 -23.63
C ARG A 958 -24.81 -13.28 -24.95
N ARG A 959 -23.75 -12.84 -25.62
CA ARG A 959 -23.28 -13.42 -26.91
C ARG A 959 -22.33 -14.62 -26.74
N SER A 960 -22.06 -15.07 -25.52
CA SER A 960 -21.10 -16.16 -25.25
C SER A 960 -21.57 -17.55 -25.71
N GLY A 961 -22.87 -17.71 -26.01
CA GLY A 961 -23.49 -19.00 -26.32
C GLY A 961 -23.53 -20.00 -25.15
N ARG A 962 -23.15 -19.57 -23.93
CA ARG A 962 -23.07 -20.42 -22.74
C ARG A 962 -24.27 -20.18 -21.81
N PRO A 963 -24.67 -21.17 -20.99
CA PRO A 963 -25.63 -20.94 -19.92
C PRO A 963 -25.15 -19.82 -18.97
N VAL A 964 -26.01 -18.83 -18.72
CA VAL A 964 -25.75 -17.70 -17.81
C VAL A 964 -26.66 -17.79 -16.61
N ALA A 965 -26.09 -17.67 -15.41
CA ALA A 965 -26.77 -17.59 -14.14
C ALA A 965 -26.41 -16.28 -13.43
N LEU A 966 -27.41 -15.49 -13.06
CA LEU A 966 -27.27 -14.33 -12.18
C LEU A 966 -27.59 -14.71 -10.72
N GLU A 967 -28.28 -15.83 -10.52
CA GLU A 967 -28.75 -16.34 -9.23
C GLU A 967 -28.28 -17.78 -9.00
N GLN A 968 -28.14 -18.16 -7.73
CA GLN A 968 -27.58 -19.46 -7.33
C GLN A 968 -28.46 -20.64 -7.72
N GLU A 969 -29.79 -20.48 -7.66
CA GLU A 969 -30.79 -21.47 -8.07
C GLU A 969 -30.65 -21.81 -9.55
N ARG A 970 -30.40 -20.78 -10.38
CA ARG A 970 -30.21 -20.94 -11.81
C ARG A 970 -28.89 -21.63 -12.13
N LEU A 971 -27.81 -21.28 -11.42
CA LEU A 971 -26.53 -21.98 -11.51
C LEU A 971 -26.71 -23.48 -11.23
N ALA A 972 -27.38 -23.80 -10.13
CA ALA A 972 -27.63 -25.19 -9.75
C ALA A 972 -28.49 -25.96 -10.75
N SER A 973 -29.51 -25.32 -11.31
CA SER A 973 -30.36 -25.91 -12.35
C SER A 973 -29.55 -26.24 -13.60
N HIS A 974 -28.65 -25.34 -14.03
CA HIS A 974 -27.75 -25.58 -15.15
C HIS A 974 -26.78 -26.72 -14.86
N LEU A 975 -26.14 -26.73 -13.68
CA LEU A 975 -25.19 -27.79 -13.30
C LEU A 975 -25.88 -29.15 -13.15
N SER A 976 -27.07 -29.23 -12.56
CA SER A 976 -27.85 -30.47 -12.45
C SER A 976 -28.14 -31.07 -13.83
N ARG A 977 -28.62 -30.24 -14.77
CA ARG A 977 -28.87 -30.67 -16.16
C ARG A 977 -27.60 -31.15 -16.85
N ILE A 978 -26.48 -30.43 -16.69
CA ILE A 978 -25.20 -30.77 -17.31
C ILE A 978 -24.62 -32.06 -16.72
N LEU A 979 -24.61 -32.21 -15.40
CA LEU A 979 -23.99 -33.35 -14.72
C LEU A 979 -24.86 -34.62 -14.74
N GLY A 980 -26.18 -34.46 -14.86
CA GLY A 980 -27.18 -35.54 -14.82
C GLY A 980 -27.54 -36.16 -16.17
N GLY A 981 -27.14 -35.58 -17.31
CA GLY A 981 -27.44 -36.11 -18.64
C GLY A 981 -26.71 -37.44 -18.96
N ALA A 982 -27.32 -38.29 -19.79
CA ALA A 982 -26.72 -39.56 -20.25
C ALA A 982 -25.38 -39.33 -20.98
N ASP A 983 -25.32 -38.29 -21.83
CA ASP A 983 -24.10 -37.90 -22.53
C ASP A 983 -22.97 -37.48 -21.58
N ALA A 984 -23.31 -36.90 -20.42
CA ALA A 984 -22.33 -36.53 -19.41
C ALA A 984 -21.75 -37.73 -18.67
N ALA A 985 -22.50 -38.84 -18.54
CA ALA A 985 -21.97 -40.09 -18.01
C ALA A 985 -20.99 -40.75 -18.98
N THR A 986 -21.29 -40.71 -20.28
CA THR A 986 -20.41 -41.21 -21.34
C THR A 986 -19.14 -40.37 -21.47
N ALA A 987 -19.27 -39.04 -21.51
CA ALA A 987 -18.13 -38.10 -21.58
C ALA A 987 -17.22 -38.15 -20.34
N ARG A 988 -17.72 -38.61 -19.17
CA ARG A 988 -16.87 -38.84 -17.98
C ARG A 988 -15.98 -40.08 -18.12
N LYS A 989 -16.45 -41.12 -18.82
CA LYS A 989 -15.71 -42.38 -19.03
C LYS A 989 -14.67 -42.26 -20.15
N ALA A 990 -14.97 -41.47 -21.17
CA ALA A 990 -14.08 -41.15 -22.28
C ALA A 990 -14.14 -39.64 -22.57
N PRO A 991 -13.36 -38.81 -21.85
CA PRO A 991 -13.36 -37.37 -22.09
C PRO A 991 -12.85 -37.07 -23.50
N PRO A 992 -13.37 -36.02 -24.16
CA PRO A 992 -12.84 -35.58 -25.45
C PRO A 992 -11.35 -35.27 -25.33
N GLU A 993 -10.57 -35.72 -26.31
CA GLU A 993 -9.16 -35.36 -26.40
C GLU A 993 -9.01 -33.99 -27.06
N VAL A 994 -8.04 -33.23 -26.56
CA VAL A 994 -7.68 -31.92 -27.13
C VAL A 994 -6.90 -32.18 -28.42
N ASP A 995 -7.31 -31.58 -29.53
CA ASP A 995 -6.54 -31.62 -30.78
C ASP A 995 -5.16 -30.96 -30.56
N PRO A 996 -4.05 -31.71 -30.70
CA PRO A 996 -2.72 -31.17 -30.47
C PRO A 996 -2.26 -30.20 -31.56
N SER A 997 -2.78 -30.33 -32.78
CA SER A 997 -2.22 -29.67 -33.97
C SER A 997 -2.18 -28.14 -33.84
N PRO A 998 -3.27 -27.44 -33.48
CA PRO A 998 -3.27 -25.98 -33.36
C PRO A 998 -2.27 -25.44 -32.33
N ILE A 999 -2.00 -26.23 -31.28
CA ILE A 999 -1.10 -25.86 -30.18
C ILE A 999 0.35 -26.12 -30.59
N LEU A 1000 0.65 -27.33 -31.06
CA LEU A 1000 2.00 -27.75 -31.43
C LEU A 1000 2.53 -26.99 -32.65
N ASP A 1001 1.69 -26.73 -33.65
CA ASP A 1001 2.06 -25.95 -34.84
C ASP A 1001 2.45 -24.52 -34.46
N ASN A 1002 1.69 -23.91 -33.54
CA ASN A 1002 2.00 -22.57 -33.08
C ASN A 1002 3.28 -22.53 -32.22
N LEU A 1003 3.48 -23.53 -31.37
CA LEU A 1003 4.66 -23.66 -30.53
C LEU A 1003 5.93 -23.86 -31.39
N ALA A 1004 5.86 -24.71 -32.41
CA ALA A 1004 6.94 -24.91 -33.37
C ALA A 1004 7.28 -23.62 -34.14
N TRP A 1005 6.27 -22.89 -34.59
CA TRP A 1005 6.48 -21.59 -35.24
C TRP A 1005 7.15 -20.57 -34.32
N ILE A 1006 6.73 -20.49 -33.05
CA ILE A 1006 7.33 -19.59 -32.05
C ILE A 1006 8.78 -19.99 -31.79
N ARG A 1007 9.08 -21.28 -31.66
CA ARG A 1007 10.44 -21.79 -31.50
C ARG A 1007 11.33 -21.33 -32.66
N GLU A 1008 10.88 -21.53 -33.90
CA GLU A 1008 11.61 -21.05 -35.09
C GLU A 1008 11.84 -19.54 -35.07
N TRP A 1009 10.82 -18.76 -34.69
CA TRP A 1009 10.94 -17.31 -34.57
C TRP A 1009 12.01 -16.93 -33.55
N ILE A 1010 12.02 -17.57 -32.37
CA ILE A 1010 13.02 -17.32 -31.33
C ILE A 1010 14.43 -17.69 -31.81
N THR A 1011 14.62 -18.87 -32.39
CA THR A 1011 15.95 -19.38 -32.77
C THR A 1011 16.63 -18.53 -33.84
N ARG A 1012 15.86 -17.86 -34.73
CA ARG A 1012 16.41 -16.94 -35.75
C ARG A 1012 17.19 -15.76 -35.19
N PHE A 1013 17.02 -15.45 -33.90
CA PHE A 1013 17.65 -14.30 -33.25
C PHE A 1013 18.71 -14.69 -32.22
N LEU A 1014 19.04 -15.98 -32.10
CA LEU A 1014 20.00 -16.48 -31.12
C LEU A 1014 21.44 -16.53 -31.65
N ASP A 1015 21.66 -16.48 -32.97
CA ASP A 1015 22.98 -16.59 -33.62
C ASP A 1015 23.78 -15.29 -33.64
#